data_AF-K6G7Z4-F1
#
_entry.id   AF-K6G7Z4-F1
#
_cell.length_a   1.000
_cell.length_b   1.000
_cell.length_c   1.000
_cell.angle_alpha   90.00
_cell.angle_beta   90.00
_cell.angle_gamma   90.00
#
_symmetry.space_group_name_H-M   'P 1'
#
loop_
_entity.id
_entity.type
_entity.pdbx_description
1 polymer ?
#
loop_
_entity_poly.entity_id
_entity_poly.type
_entity_poly.pdbx_seq_one_letter_code
_entity_poly.pdbx_strand_id
1 'polypeptide(L)'
;MADAILNGLATTLANSGAPLAESSSSGTSVASSSVNNPDSDSVSYALSGTGSSNFTVDSNGNVTTNATLDFETAKSYALTLTASGGGNTTTDNFTVNVGNVEELESAVLRYSADYNSASRSGFSATATRGPSGSSLAAYTLEQVGTTNSTAITSVDDTSNNYVPVEINSGTALNWRYYFPIDTSGNGQLAFAPNSSALDGKYYSPLGTAVTTTIANAEFLTAGRLGSAEYWFMTTDKAAANISYTSSAGQRSHGIVVGDNTYYGTQYASDGTYHSTNWATAITGAGYTYLNCFGSNVSTCLSNAGISLDDVGFIASNTLGTINFGYTNSQIADWIDGGGNMFMVVGEHPGWSSPRLENNVQVQAIFSELGWSGFALDTSRQSFNTTTTISSSMTSAITNAGGTLDYSGISGQAYQPAASGYFSIPSVCNALIDQILMVCDPGRTGASGTFGGVADTNPFGTSVSRSDNYAIMQWFANLSNGTAATSTYNLYEDQVTLAGEVYKDANFVSFTNGNKRVIGMAVIPIENFTASGTSNDYFYPNFIPTTLWSYGDVGHDYCLGVGNDASACNTYENYYDYSTTALHSSYSVDTSRFYGSTNALPEGQSLWWQVLNPSGVGVGLWAQISLKDSYDGASGSTTRDDQQSLLNVVISNVDYRKNDTTRYSAGDTGLGMDGYHYWSYQGATNADNDGLGINYGTSPIECATSNDSGCFWGDSSNQPGGAMITSSDPYKSGDMTLGVNYNSNNDTFSTGSFNVSAVVQDVRPSSSSYEDYASLSDFRSSDFYASSATGYSGFFSGILEFDVSGSGNSQLSSIRSSSTLATFTFDTTNDDLQVVAPMTISAAPSNNYTSNWSTVDTGSMTLKFGDATNDEAKSAYISSEVFAAEIQDDGAQIDGTSGGSNNLAGVMVSYNTLDKEDTDLFHTGGNDSMPDTAYSTWGFWAMSAVDVSSNSGTQNASVHLGTWVGGEVVDQSEIPTSGSASMSGAAVMNVAYRYDQTGTNYDVHKYTTTADVSATFNWGSSGYSGTLAFTNFDDKNPIVSNAGFTSFSVAIAGTSNTYTGNSTDSLDNLWLGGASVTGALYGGSSPDESGGNINVNLYKSGDTNTAGANDFYMAEGIYLVD
;
A
#
# COMPACT_ATOMS: atom_id res chain seq x y z
N MET A 1 5.00 10.57 -66.41
CA MET A 1 5.26 11.37 -65.19
C MET A 1 4.31 10.80 -64.16
N ALA A 2 4.84 10.24 -63.06
CA ALA A 2 3.99 9.85 -61.94
C ALA A 2 3.56 11.14 -61.24
N ASP A 3 2.26 11.35 -61.05
CA ASP A 3 1.74 12.46 -60.24
C ASP A 3 2.37 12.38 -58.85
N ALA A 4 2.89 13.52 -58.37
CA ALA A 4 3.48 13.62 -57.04
C ALA A 4 2.34 13.86 -56.04
N ILE A 5 1.61 12.81 -55.72
CA ILE A 5 0.45 12.84 -54.81
C ILE A 5 0.89 13.14 -53.35
N LEU A 6 -0.03 13.69 -52.54
CA LEU A 6 0.05 13.77 -51.07
C LEU A 6 0.51 12.43 -50.47
N ASN A 7 1.76 12.33 -50.02
CA ASN A 7 2.39 11.02 -49.75
C ASN A 7 3.03 10.85 -48.36
N GLY A 8 2.80 11.78 -47.43
CA GLY A 8 3.22 11.62 -46.04
C GLY A 8 2.60 12.66 -45.12
N LEU A 9 2.14 12.22 -43.97
CA LEU A 9 1.72 13.03 -42.83
C LEU A 9 2.51 12.58 -41.61
N ALA A 10 3.05 13.53 -40.86
CA ALA A 10 3.73 13.28 -39.61
C ALA A 10 3.18 14.23 -38.55
N THR A 11 2.82 13.67 -37.40
CA THR A 11 2.33 14.36 -36.23
C THR A 11 3.46 14.50 -35.23
N THR A 12 3.73 15.71 -34.79
CA THR A 12 4.71 16.00 -33.74
C THR A 12 3.95 16.42 -32.49
N LEU A 13 4.03 15.60 -31.44
CA LEU A 13 3.43 15.91 -30.15
C LEU A 13 4.08 17.15 -29.54
N ALA A 14 3.26 18.00 -28.92
CA ALA A 14 3.74 19.07 -28.06
C ALA A 14 4.48 18.46 -26.85
N ASN A 15 5.39 19.25 -26.26
CA ASN A 15 6.17 18.87 -25.08
C ASN A 15 6.85 17.49 -25.19
N SER A 16 7.28 17.10 -26.40
CA SER A 16 7.91 15.80 -26.68
C SER A 16 7.07 14.59 -26.26
N GLY A 17 5.73 14.72 -26.20
CA GLY A 17 4.82 13.64 -25.83
C GLY A 17 4.66 13.40 -24.32
N ALA A 18 5.19 14.30 -23.47
CA ALA A 18 4.90 14.27 -22.05
C ALA A 18 3.39 14.38 -21.79
N PRO A 19 2.86 13.73 -20.73
CA PRO A 19 1.44 13.78 -20.41
C PRO A 19 0.91 15.21 -20.28
N LEU A 20 -0.27 15.44 -20.85
CA LEU A 20 -0.97 16.70 -20.71
C LEU A 20 -1.78 16.68 -19.42
N ALA A 21 -1.43 17.55 -18.45
CA ALA A 21 -2.17 17.67 -17.20
C ALA A 21 -3.67 17.84 -17.45
N GLU A 22 -4.51 17.09 -16.74
CA GLU A 22 -5.96 17.11 -16.97
C GLU A 22 -6.61 18.48 -16.70
N SER A 23 -6.00 19.25 -15.79
CA SER A 23 -6.35 20.64 -15.48
C SER A 23 -6.01 21.64 -16.61
N SER A 24 -5.46 21.17 -17.73
CA SER A 24 -5.16 22.00 -18.89
C SER A 24 -6.43 22.61 -19.48
N SER A 25 -6.41 23.93 -19.68
CA SER A 25 -7.54 24.64 -20.29
C SER A 25 -7.82 24.17 -21.72
N SER A 26 -9.08 24.28 -22.15
CA SER A 26 -9.44 24.14 -23.58
C SER A 26 -8.59 25.06 -24.46
N GLY A 27 -8.16 24.57 -25.62
CA GLY A 27 -7.26 25.25 -26.54
C GLY A 27 -5.76 25.00 -26.30
N THR A 28 -5.40 24.15 -25.34
CA THR A 28 -3.99 23.79 -25.09
C THR A 28 -3.43 22.98 -26.26
N SER A 29 -2.21 23.30 -26.70
CA SER A 29 -1.57 22.62 -27.83
C SER A 29 -1.20 21.18 -27.50
N VAL A 30 -1.61 20.26 -28.35
CA VAL A 30 -1.41 18.81 -28.20
C VAL A 30 -0.44 18.28 -29.25
N ALA A 31 -0.63 18.67 -30.51
CA ALA A 31 0.23 18.23 -31.59
C ALA A 31 0.22 19.23 -32.76
N SER A 32 1.22 19.12 -33.63
CA SER A 32 1.29 19.83 -34.91
C SER A 32 1.55 18.84 -36.03
N SER A 33 1.09 19.17 -37.24
CA SER A 33 1.26 18.29 -38.40
C SER A 33 2.27 18.84 -39.41
N SER A 34 2.97 17.93 -40.08
CA SER A 34 3.77 18.20 -41.27
C SER A 34 3.30 17.27 -42.38
N VAL A 35 2.85 17.85 -43.50
CA VAL A 35 2.36 17.09 -44.64
C VAL A 35 3.26 17.32 -45.86
N ASN A 36 3.68 16.23 -46.53
CA ASN A 36 4.42 16.32 -47.77
C ASN A 36 3.44 16.52 -48.94
N ASN A 37 3.33 17.77 -49.40
CA ASN A 37 2.40 18.22 -50.41
C ASN A 37 3.14 18.87 -51.60
N PRO A 38 3.81 18.08 -52.45
CA PRO A 38 4.66 18.60 -53.53
C PRO A 38 3.86 19.30 -54.64
N ASP A 39 2.58 18.93 -54.83
CA ASP A 39 1.67 19.55 -55.80
C ASP A 39 0.98 20.81 -55.26
N SER A 40 1.24 21.18 -53.99
CA SER A 40 0.66 22.35 -53.31
C SER A 40 -0.88 22.37 -53.33
N ASP A 41 -1.49 21.20 -53.23
CA ASP A 41 -2.95 21.05 -53.14
C ASP A 41 -3.51 21.71 -51.88
N SER A 42 -4.78 22.14 -51.91
CA SER A 42 -5.48 22.54 -50.69
C SER A 42 -5.71 21.32 -49.80
N VAL A 43 -5.21 21.35 -48.56
CA VAL A 43 -5.33 20.25 -47.59
C VAL A 43 -6.41 20.56 -46.55
N SER A 44 -7.23 19.57 -46.23
CA SER A 44 -8.15 19.61 -45.08
C SER A 44 -7.79 18.52 -44.07
N TYR A 45 -7.93 18.84 -42.78
CA TYR A 45 -7.61 17.93 -41.68
C TYR A 45 -8.86 17.45 -40.94
N ALA A 46 -8.83 16.22 -40.45
CA ALA A 46 -9.84 15.65 -39.58
C ALA A 46 -9.20 14.77 -38.50
N LEU A 47 -9.79 14.76 -37.31
CA LEU A 47 -9.41 13.86 -36.22
C LEU A 47 -10.47 12.76 -36.05
N SER A 48 -10.00 11.57 -35.72
CA SER A 48 -10.84 10.43 -35.35
C SER A 48 -10.16 9.60 -34.26
N GLY A 49 -10.91 8.66 -33.67
CA GLY A 49 -10.49 7.89 -32.49
C GLY A 49 -11.48 8.07 -31.34
N THR A 50 -11.45 7.15 -30.38
CA THR A 50 -12.27 7.27 -29.15
C THR A 50 -11.85 8.51 -28.36
N GLY A 51 -12.81 9.33 -27.92
CA GLY A 51 -12.53 10.57 -27.21
C GLY A 51 -12.03 11.73 -28.10
N SER A 52 -11.98 11.56 -29.42
CA SER A 52 -11.57 12.63 -30.36
C SER A 52 -12.41 13.92 -30.27
N SER A 53 -13.64 13.85 -29.72
CA SER A 53 -14.48 15.02 -29.41
C SER A 53 -13.88 15.96 -28.35
N ASN A 54 -12.96 15.46 -27.54
CA ASN A 54 -12.22 16.24 -26.55
C ASN A 54 -11.09 17.06 -27.18
N PHE A 55 -10.88 16.94 -28.50
CA PHE A 55 -9.84 17.61 -29.27
C PHE A 55 -10.42 18.29 -30.51
N THR A 56 -9.69 19.27 -31.03
CA THR A 56 -9.99 19.93 -32.30
C THR A 56 -8.72 20.01 -33.15
N VAL A 57 -8.89 20.07 -34.48
CA VAL A 57 -7.82 20.31 -35.43
C VAL A 57 -8.13 21.53 -36.28
N ASP A 58 -7.15 22.44 -36.42
CA ASP A 58 -7.29 23.64 -37.24
C ASP A 58 -6.97 23.39 -38.73
N SER A 59 -7.12 24.43 -39.56
CA SER A 59 -6.84 24.34 -41.00
C SER A 59 -5.36 24.10 -41.35
N ASN A 60 -4.45 24.28 -40.40
CA ASN A 60 -3.01 24.05 -40.55
C ASN A 60 -2.60 22.67 -40.00
N GLY A 61 -3.55 21.89 -39.48
CA GLY A 61 -3.30 20.58 -38.87
C GLY A 61 -2.70 20.66 -37.47
N ASN A 62 -2.89 21.78 -36.75
CA ASN A 62 -2.57 21.86 -35.33
C ASN A 62 -3.72 21.27 -34.52
N VAL A 63 -3.39 20.40 -33.57
CA VAL A 63 -4.33 19.75 -32.66
C VAL A 63 -4.29 20.45 -31.31
N THR A 64 -5.46 20.83 -30.80
CA THR A 64 -5.65 21.44 -29.48
C THR A 64 -6.75 20.74 -28.68
N THR A 65 -6.73 20.85 -27.35
CA THR A 65 -7.85 20.42 -26.52
C THR A 65 -9.12 21.23 -26.83
N ASN A 66 -10.28 20.60 -26.72
CA ASN A 66 -11.60 21.21 -26.89
C ASN A 66 -12.38 21.30 -25.57
N ALA A 67 -12.07 20.40 -24.64
CA ALA A 67 -12.63 20.34 -23.28
C ALA A 67 -11.48 20.15 -22.27
N THR A 68 -11.80 20.27 -20.98
CA THR A 68 -10.94 19.74 -19.91
C THR A 68 -10.89 18.23 -20.03
N LEU A 69 -9.73 17.65 -19.73
CA LEU A 69 -9.56 16.21 -19.67
C LEU A 69 -9.81 15.75 -18.23
N ASP A 70 -9.91 14.44 -18.04
CA ASP A 70 -10.16 13.78 -16.77
C ASP A 70 -9.40 12.45 -16.84
N PHE A 71 -8.40 12.30 -15.97
CA PHE A 71 -7.45 11.20 -15.97
C PHE A 71 -8.10 9.89 -15.50
N GLU A 72 -8.95 9.97 -14.48
CA GLU A 72 -9.76 8.86 -13.93
C GLU A 72 -10.68 8.29 -15.00
N THR A 73 -11.25 9.16 -15.85
CA THR A 73 -12.07 8.74 -16.98
C THR A 73 -11.24 8.15 -18.11
N ALA A 74 -10.12 8.78 -18.49
CA ALA A 74 -9.26 8.31 -19.57
C ALA A 74 -7.81 8.77 -19.46
N LYS A 75 -6.93 7.86 -19.04
CA LYS A 75 -5.47 8.09 -18.92
C LYS A 75 -4.76 8.39 -20.25
N SER A 76 -5.34 8.00 -21.39
CA SER A 76 -4.79 8.34 -22.72
C SER A 76 -5.85 8.28 -23.83
N TYR A 77 -5.56 8.96 -24.94
CA TYR A 77 -6.37 8.94 -26.16
C TYR A 77 -5.52 8.54 -27.37
N ALA A 78 -5.86 7.42 -28.00
CA ALA A 78 -5.29 7.02 -29.28
C ALA A 78 -6.06 7.70 -30.42
N LEU A 79 -5.41 8.66 -31.10
CA LEU A 79 -6.02 9.50 -32.12
C LEU A 79 -5.39 9.25 -33.49
N THR A 80 -6.18 9.47 -34.54
CA THR A 80 -5.74 9.45 -35.93
C THR A 80 -6.00 10.80 -36.58
N LEU A 81 -4.92 11.46 -37.03
CA LEU A 81 -5.01 12.66 -37.85
C LEU A 81 -5.08 12.25 -39.33
N THR A 82 -6.06 12.76 -40.06
CA THR A 82 -6.24 12.53 -41.50
C THR A 82 -6.06 13.83 -42.26
N ALA A 83 -5.14 13.87 -43.23
CA ALA A 83 -4.99 14.96 -44.18
C ALA A 83 -5.53 14.54 -45.55
N SER A 84 -6.37 15.38 -46.17
CA SER A 84 -7.01 15.13 -47.47
C SER A 84 -6.73 16.27 -48.45
N GLY A 85 -6.23 15.96 -49.65
CA GLY A 85 -5.88 16.94 -50.69
C GLY A 85 -5.67 16.27 -52.05
N GLY A 86 -5.99 16.96 -53.15
CA GLY A 86 -5.76 16.42 -54.51
C GLY A 86 -6.51 15.12 -54.84
N GLY A 87 -7.59 14.79 -54.11
CA GLY A 87 -8.31 13.52 -54.23
C GLY A 87 -7.69 12.33 -53.48
N ASN A 88 -6.66 12.55 -52.68
CA ASN A 88 -5.96 11.54 -51.89
C ASN A 88 -6.01 11.85 -50.39
N THR A 89 -5.82 10.82 -49.57
CA THR A 89 -5.80 10.93 -48.11
C THR A 89 -4.58 10.24 -47.54
N THR A 90 -3.96 10.84 -46.53
CA THR A 90 -2.90 10.24 -45.73
C THR A 90 -3.24 10.42 -44.25
N THR A 91 -2.78 9.49 -43.42
CA THR A 91 -3.12 9.44 -42.00
C THR A 91 -1.89 9.21 -41.16
N ASP A 92 -1.93 9.70 -39.93
CA ASP A 92 -0.91 9.42 -38.92
C ASP A 92 -1.57 9.18 -37.56
N ASN A 93 -1.05 8.21 -36.82
CA ASN A 93 -1.59 7.81 -35.52
C ASN A 93 -0.68 8.30 -34.41
N PHE A 94 -1.26 8.85 -33.36
CA PHE A 94 -0.53 9.33 -32.20
C PHE A 94 -1.35 9.13 -30.92
N THR A 95 -0.65 9.04 -29.79
CA THR A 95 -1.28 8.91 -28.46
C THR A 95 -1.10 10.21 -27.70
N VAL A 96 -2.18 10.68 -27.09
CA VAL A 96 -2.17 11.78 -26.13
C VAL A 96 -2.28 11.17 -24.74
N ASN A 97 -1.19 11.23 -23.97
CA ASN A 97 -1.24 10.83 -22.56
C ASN A 97 -1.83 11.97 -21.73
N VAL A 98 -2.70 11.64 -20.79
CA VAL A 98 -3.24 12.58 -19.80
C VAL A 98 -2.39 12.45 -18.54
N GLY A 99 -2.04 13.56 -17.91
CA GLY A 99 -1.33 13.60 -16.63
C GLY A 99 -2.31 13.87 -15.50
N ASN A 100 -2.24 13.05 -14.45
CA ASN A 100 -3.01 13.22 -13.23
C ASN A 100 -2.61 14.53 -12.52
N VAL A 101 -3.57 15.15 -11.86
CA VAL A 101 -3.37 16.24 -10.93
C VAL A 101 -4.14 15.88 -9.67
N GLU A 102 -3.44 15.61 -8.57
CA GLU A 102 -4.11 15.17 -7.35
C GLU A 102 -5.17 16.17 -6.91
N GLU A 103 -6.41 15.70 -6.83
CA GLU A 103 -7.55 16.55 -6.52
C GLU A 103 -7.85 16.58 -5.04
N LEU A 104 -7.61 15.46 -4.35
CA LEU A 104 -7.86 15.31 -2.93
C LEU A 104 -6.69 15.81 -2.07
N GLU A 105 -7.02 16.50 -0.98
CA GLU A 105 -6.10 16.80 0.11
C GLU A 105 -6.05 15.65 1.12
N SER A 106 -7.18 14.98 1.34
CA SER A 106 -7.29 13.83 2.23
C SER A 106 -8.31 12.84 1.69
N ALA A 107 -8.04 11.55 1.91
CA ALA A 107 -8.84 10.48 1.34
C ALA A 107 -8.95 9.26 2.25
N VAL A 108 -9.94 8.43 1.97
CA VAL A 108 -10.03 7.04 2.44
C VAL A 108 -9.82 6.11 1.25
N LEU A 109 -8.83 5.24 1.34
CA LEU A 109 -8.57 4.17 0.37
C LEU A 109 -9.00 2.83 0.94
N ARG A 110 -9.76 2.05 0.16
CA ARG A 110 -10.23 0.71 0.53
C ARG A 110 -9.96 -0.30 -0.55
N TYR A 111 -9.57 -1.50 -0.18
CA TYR A 111 -9.40 -2.61 -1.11
C TYR A 111 -9.53 -3.96 -0.40
N SER A 112 -9.65 -5.03 -1.19
CA SER A 112 -9.68 -6.40 -0.69
C SER A 112 -8.25 -6.96 -0.59
N ALA A 113 -7.90 -7.50 0.58
CA ALA A 113 -6.70 -8.31 0.77
C ALA A 113 -6.86 -9.76 0.25
N ASP A 114 -8.10 -10.22 0.18
CA ASP A 114 -8.46 -11.54 -0.37
C ASP A 114 -8.18 -11.62 -1.87
N TYR A 115 -8.08 -12.85 -2.37
CA TYR A 115 -7.80 -13.16 -3.77
C TYR A 115 -8.36 -14.52 -4.17
N ASN A 116 -8.52 -14.72 -5.47
CA ASN A 116 -8.92 -16.00 -6.03
C ASN A 116 -8.14 -16.31 -7.31
N SER A 117 -8.28 -17.56 -7.79
CA SER A 117 -7.65 -18.00 -9.04
C SER A 117 -6.13 -17.84 -9.06
N ALA A 118 -5.47 -18.10 -7.92
CA ALA A 118 -4.02 -18.07 -7.83
C ALA A 118 -3.36 -19.04 -8.82
N SER A 119 -2.33 -18.56 -9.50
CA SER A 119 -1.50 -19.30 -10.44
C SER A 119 -0.04 -19.10 -10.08
N ARG A 120 0.72 -20.18 -9.97
CA ARG A 120 2.13 -20.16 -9.55
C ARG A 120 3.03 -20.74 -10.62
N SER A 121 4.18 -20.11 -10.86
CA SER A 121 5.30 -20.65 -11.61
C SER A 121 6.58 -20.41 -10.80
N GLY A 122 7.19 -21.48 -10.30
CA GLY A 122 8.39 -21.37 -9.46
C GLY A 122 8.14 -20.50 -8.23
N PHE A 123 8.98 -19.48 -8.02
CA PHE A 123 8.87 -18.48 -6.95
C PHE A 123 8.02 -17.26 -7.27
N SER A 124 7.25 -17.29 -8.36
CA SER A 124 6.31 -16.23 -8.72
C SER A 124 4.87 -16.73 -8.70
N ALA A 125 3.95 -15.90 -8.21
CA ALA A 125 2.53 -16.17 -8.23
C ALA A 125 1.69 -14.92 -8.49
N THR A 126 0.61 -15.10 -9.24
CA THR A 126 -0.39 -14.07 -9.50
C THR A 126 -1.79 -14.58 -9.19
N ALA A 127 -2.73 -13.66 -8.95
CA ALA A 127 -4.13 -13.95 -8.67
C ALA A 127 -5.05 -12.80 -9.10
N THR A 128 -6.35 -13.06 -9.07
CA THR A 128 -7.36 -12.01 -9.19
C THR A 128 -7.73 -11.49 -7.80
N ARG A 129 -7.68 -10.18 -7.58
CA ARG A 129 -8.02 -9.55 -6.30
C ARG A 129 -9.51 -9.74 -5.95
N GLY A 130 -9.77 -10.02 -4.67
CA GLY A 130 -11.09 -10.25 -4.09
C GLY A 130 -11.61 -11.67 -4.29
N PRO A 131 -12.80 -11.97 -3.76
CA PRO A 131 -13.38 -13.29 -3.81
C PRO A 131 -13.88 -13.65 -5.20
N SER A 132 -13.95 -14.94 -5.49
CA SER A 132 -14.39 -15.43 -6.81
C SER A 132 -15.81 -14.96 -7.14
N GLY A 133 -15.96 -14.31 -8.31
CA GLY A 133 -17.23 -13.75 -8.76
C GLY A 133 -17.57 -12.37 -8.21
N SER A 134 -16.68 -11.73 -7.45
CA SER A 134 -16.82 -10.32 -7.07
C SER A 134 -16.98 -9.42 -8.31
N SER A 135 -17.85 -8.42 -8.21
CA SER A 135 -18.01 -7.34 -9.19
C SER A 135 -17.45 -6.01 -8.69
N LEU A 136 -16.80 -6.00 -7.53
CA LEU A 136 -16.21 -4.79 -6.97
C LEU A 136 -14.93 -4.42 -7.73
N ALA A 137 -14.61 -3.13 -7.75
CA ALA A 137 -13.35 -2.65 -8.30
C ALA A 137 -12.16 -3.15 -7.46
N ALA A 138 -10.94 -3.03 -7.98
CA ALA A 138 -9.74 -3.43 -7.24
C ALA A 138 -9.55 -2.61 -5.95
N TYR A 139 -9.97 -1.34 -5.98
CA TYR A 139 -10.02 -0.43 -4.84
C TYR A 139 -11.16 0.57 -4.95
N THR A 140 -11.39 1.33 -3.88
CA THR A 140 -12.25 2.51 -3.87
C THR A 140 -11.52 3.63 -3.13
N LEU A 141 -11.49 4.81 -3.75
CA LEU A 141 -10.97 6.04 -3.16
C LEU A 141 -12.14 6.98 -2.86
N GLU A 142 -12.16 7.55 -1.65
CA GLU A 142 -13.26 8.39 -1.18
C GLU A 142 -12.72 9.68 -0.57
N GLN A 143 -13.36 10.79 -0.86
CA GLN A 143 -12.99 12.09 -0.31
C GLN A 143 -13.30 12.17 1.19
N VAL A 144 -12.30 12.59 1.97
CA VAL A 144 -12.52 13.00 3.36
C VAL A 144 -13.10 14.41 3.37
N GLY A 145 -14.14 14.63 4.17
CA GLY A 145 -14.85 15.92 4.15
C GLY A 145 -15.80 16.09 2.96
N THR A 146 -16.32 17.30 2.80
CA THR A 146 -17.28 17.66 1.73
C THR A 146 -16.66 18.45 0.59
N THR A 147 -15.35 18.70 0.65
CA THR A 147 -14.59 19.34 -0.43
C THR A 147 -13.26 18.65 -0.63
N ASN A 148 -12.73 18.72 -1.83
CA ASN A 148 -11.44 18.11 -2.17
C ASN A 148 -10.25 18.78 -1.44
N SER A 149 -10.42 20.03 -0.97
CA SER A 149 -9.44 20.76 -0.16
C SER A 149 -9.50 20.48 1.35
N THR A 150 -10.31 19.52 1.80
CA THR A 150 -10.50 19.27 3.24
C THR A 150 -9.32 18.50 3.82
N ALA A 151 -8.65 19.07 4.82
CA ALA A 151 -7.67 18.33 5.62
C ALA A 151 -8.38 17.37 6.59
N ILE A 152 -7.87 16.14 6.72
CA ILE A 152 -8.47 15.10 7.59
C ILE A 152 -8.65 15.56 9.04
N THR A 153 -7.65 16.25 9.58
CA THR A 153 -7.62 16.77 10.97
C THR A 153 -8.67 17.87 11.24
N SER A 154 -9.35 18.35 10.20
CA SER A 154 -10.45 19.33 10.34
C SER A 154 -11.82 18.67 10.53
N VAL A 155 -11.94 17.37 10.25
CA VAL A 155 -13.23 16.64 10.26
C VAL A 155 -13.20 15.31 11.02
N ASP A 156 -12.03 14.75 11.30
CA ASP A 156 -11.89 13.54 12.09
C ASP A 156 -12.40 13.70 13.54
N ASP A 157 -12.64 12.57 14.20
CA ASP A 157 -13.03 12.54 15.60
C ASP A 157 -12.11 11.56 16.34
N THR A 158 -10.99 12.06 16.84
CA THR A 158 -10.00 11.30 17.62
C THR A 158 -10.50 10.88 19.00
N SER A 159 -11.61 11.44 19.48
CA SER A 159 -12.22 11.02 20.76
C SER A 159 -13.07 9.76 20.59
N ASN A 160 -13.69 9.61 19.42
CA ASN A 160 -14.52 8.45 19.07
C ASN A 160 -13.86 7.54 18.01
N ASN A 161 -12.63 7.85 17.60
CA ASN A 161 -11.81 7.17 16.60
C ASN A 161 -12.54 6.92 15.28
N TYR A 162 -13.07 7.96 14.65
CA TYR A 162 -13.60 7.82 13.30
C TYR A 162 -13.17 8.92 12.32
N VAL A 163 -13.12 8.53 11.05
CA VAL A 163 -12.93 9.44 9.92
C VAL A 163 -14.22 9.49 9.09
N PRO A 164 -14.83 10.68 8.92
CA PRO A 164 -16.02 10.83 8.09
C PRO A 164 -15.68 11.12 6.63
N VAL A 165 -16.44 10.53 5.72
CA VAL A 165 -16.32 10.76 4.27
C VAL A 165 -17.66 11.14 3.66
N GLU A 166 -17.58 11.63 2.43
CA GLU A 166 -18.72 11.81 1.55
C GLU A 166 -18.72 10.75 0.45
N ILE A 167 -19.81 9.99 0.38
CA ILE A 167 -20.04 8.96 -0.64
C ILE A 167 -21.14 9.44 -1.58
N ASN A 168 -20.97 9.23 -2.89
CA ASN A 168 -21.91 9.59 -3.96
C ASN A 168 -22.10 11.10 -4.20
N SER A 169 -21.07 11.93 -3.99
CA SER A 169 -21.01 13.34 -4.45
C SER A 169 -22.22 14.22 -4.03
N GLY A 170 -22.52 14.21 -2.72
CA GLY A 170 -23.51 15.08 -2.07
C GLY A 170 -22.93 16.38 -1.51
N THR A 171 -23.55 16.92 -0.46
CA THR A 171 -23.10 18.13 0.24
C THR A 171 -22.86 17.90 1.74
N ALA A 172 -22.96 16.65 2.19
CA ALA A 172 -22.92 16.30 3.60
C ALA A 172 -22.13 15.01 3.84
N LEU A 173 -21.37 15.01 4.92
CA LEU A 173 -20.72 13.82 5.47
C LEU A 173 -21.76 12.76 5.79
N ASN A 174 -21.64 11.62 5.12
CA ASN A 174 -22.71 10.64 5.04
C ASN A 174 -22.25 9.20 5.29
N TRP A 175 -20.98 9.05 5.64
CA TRP A 175 -20.38 7.79 6.05
C TRP A 175 -19.25 8.03 7.05
N ARG A 176 -19.00 7.05 7.94
CA ARG A 176 -17.96 7.10 8.96
C ARG A 176 -17.29 5.74 9.11
N TYR A 177 -15.96 5.76 9.13
CA TYR A 177 -15.09 4.62 9.44
C TYR A 177 -14.63 4.70 10.87
N TYR A 178 -15.07 3.80 11.74
CA TYR A 178 -14.58 3.72 13.12
C TYR A 178 -13.45 2.71 13.22
N PHE A 179 -12.28 3.18 13.67
CA PHE A 179 -11.07 2.39 13.85
C PHE A 179 -11.03 1.83 15.29
N PRO A 180 -10.75 0.53 15.48
CA PRO A 180 -10.82 -0.13 16.79
C PRO A 180 -9.57 0.13 17.65
N ILE A 181 -9.15 1.39 17.79
CA ILE A 181 -7.90 1.75 18.47
C ILE A 181 -8.13 2.21 19.91
N ASP A 182 -7.13 1.99 20.75
CA ASP A 182 -7.15 2.46 22.13
C ASP A 182 -6.95 3.97 22.25
N THR A 183 -7.62 4.57 23.22
CA THR A 183 -7.56 6.03 23.47
C THR A 183 -6.68 6.41 24.65
N SER A 184 -6.17 5.45 25.42
CA SER A 184 -5.31 5.67 26.60
C SER A 184 -4.51 4.41 26.97
N GLY A 185 -3.48 4.55 27.82
CA GLY A 185 -2.66 3.44 28.30
C GLY A 185 -1.55 3.04 27.33
N ASN A 186 -0.89 1.90 27.55
CA ASN A 186 0.23 1.45 26.72
C ASN A 186 -0.21 0.79 25.39
N GLY A 187 -1.52 0.75 25.10
CA GLY A 187 -2.07 0.41 23.79
C GLY A 187 -2.56 1.62 22.99
N GLN A 188 -2.42 2.84 23.53
CA GLN A 188 -2.94 4.06 22.90
C GLN A 188 -2.52 4.16 21.42
N LEU A 189 -3.46 4.57 20.55
CA LEU A 189 -3.29 4.74 19.11
C LEU A 189 -3.20 3.44 18.30
N ALA A 190 -3.03 2.29 18.94
CA ALA A 190 -2.94 0.98 18.29
C ALA A 190 -4.19 0.13 18.54
N PHE A 191 -4.40 -0.88 17.70
CA PHE A 191 -5.33 -1.98 17.97
C PHE A 191 -4.75 -2.86 19.08
N ALA A 192 -5.49 -2.98 20.17
CA ALA A 192 -5.20 -3.86 21.27
C ALA A 192 -6.45 -4.74 21.53
N PRO A 193 -6.58 -5.92 20.89
CA PRO A 193 -7.77 -6.79 20.99
C PRO A 193 -8.36 -7.04 22.40
N ASN A 194 -7.56 -7.08 23.47
CA ASN A 194 -8.01 -7.34 24.84
C ASN A 194 -8.15 -6.08 25.72
N SER A 195 -7.94 -4.88 25.19
CA SER A 195 -8.20 -3.63 25.90
C SER A 195 -9.70 -3.25 25.80
N SER A 196 -10.14 -2.22 26.53
CA SER A 196 -11.54 -1.76 26.54
C SER A 196 -12.01 -1.00 25.28
N ALA A 197 -11.46 -1.32 24.10
CA ALA A 197 -11.67 -0.58 22.86
C ALA A 197 -13.16 -0.57 22.40
N LEU A 198 -13.58 0.54 21.79
CA LEU A 198 -14.89 0.68 21.15
C LEU A 198 -14.92 -0.21 19.88
N ASP A 199 -15.98 -1.00 19.69
CA ASP A 199 -16.12 -1.86 18.51
C ASP A 199 -15.96 -1.04 17.20
N GLY A 200 -15.03 -1.46 16.34
CA GLY A 200 -14.91 -0.91 15.00
C GLY A 200 -16.18 -1.18 14.19
N LYS A 201 -16.58 -0.22 13.36
CA LYS A 201 -17.85 -0.26 12.65
C LYS A 201 -17.85 0.68 11.45
N TYR A 202 -18.74 0.37 10.52
CA TYR A 202 -19.13 1.28 9.45
C TYR A 202 -20.50 1.87 9.76
N TYR A 203 -20.63 3.18 9.57
CA TYR A 203 -21.84 3.90 9.97
C TYR A 203 -22.24 4.94 8.92
N SER A 204 -23.50 4.88 8.49
CA SER A 204 -24.12 5.95 7.72
C SER A 204 -25.14 6.69 8.56
N PRO A 205 -25.04 8.02 8.71
CA PRO A 205 -26.11 8.86 9.26
C PRO A 205 -27.23 9.20 8.25
N LEU A 206 -27.15 8.79 6.97
CA LEU A 206 -28.18 9.14 5.99
C LEU A 206 -29.51 8.44 6.29
N GLY A 207 -30.59 9.21 6.31
CA GLY A 207 -31.93 8.67 6.51
C GLY A 207 -32.06 7.94 7.85
N THR A 208 -32.47 6.67 7.81
CA THR A 208 -32.38 5.80 8.98
C THR A 208 -30.95 5.32 9.11
N ALA A 209 -30.29 5.71 10.20
CA ALA A 209 -28.90 5.36 10.43
C ALA A 209 -28.66 3.84 10.30
N VAL A 210 -27.68 3.46 9.49
CA VAL A 210 -27.27 2.07 9.29
C VAL A 210 -25.91 1.87 9.93
N THR A 211 -25.74 0.74 10.62
CA THR A 211 -24.48 0.38 11.28
C THR A 211 -24.15 -1.07 10.99
N THR A 212 -22.89 -1.33 10.67
CA THR A 212 -22.33 -2.66 10.59
C THR A 212 -21.16 -2.73 11.56
N THR A 213 -21.38 -3.41 12.68
CA THR A 213 -20.33 -3.69 13.67
C THR A 213 -19.40 -4.78 13.14
N ILE A 214 -18.11 -4.59 13.38
CA ILE A 214 -17.05 -5.57 13.12
C ILE A 214 -16.63 -6.11 14.48
N ALA A 215 -16.62 -7.42 14.64
CA ALA A 215 -16.21 -8.03 15.88
C ALA A 215 -14.70 -7.84 16.08
N ASN A 216 -14.25 -7.72 17.33
CA ASN A 216 -12.83 -7.56 17.65
C ASN A 216 -11.96 -8.68 17.02
N ALA A 217 -12.44 -9.93 17.04
CA ALA A 217 -11.78 -11.08 16.43
C ALA A 217 -11.73 -11.07 14.89
N GLU A 218 -12.43 -10.14 14.23
CA GLU A 218 -12.38 -9.95 12.77
C GLU A 218 -11.38 -8.83 12.39
N PHE A 219 -10.65 -8.25 13.34
CA PHE A 219 -9.55 -7.32 13.06
C PHE A 219 -8.21 -8.03 13.17
N LEU A 220 -7.31 -7.75 12.23
CA LEU A 220 -5.93 -8.24 12.26
C LEU A 220 -4.99 -7.18 12.86
N THR A 221 -5.15 -5.92 12.46
CA THR A 221 -4.42 -4.77 13.02
C THR A 221 -5.16 -3.47 12.71
N ALA A 222 -4.92 -2.44 13.50
CA ALA A 222 -5.31 -1.07 13.24
C ALA A 222 -4.40 -0.09 14.00
N GLY A 223 -4.38 1.15 13.56
CA GLY A 223 -3.64 2.21 14.24
C GLY A 223 -3.84 3.56 13.60
N ARG A 224 -3.30 4.60 14.25
CA ARG A 224 -3.17 5.94 13.66
C ARG A 224 -1.95 6.66 14.21
N LEU A 225 -1.41 7.60 13.44
CA LEU A 225 -0.46 8.57 14.00
C LEU A 225 -1.14 9.43 15.07
N GLY A 226 -0.39 9.83 16.09
CA GLY A 226 -0.87 10.65 17.20
C GLY A 226 -1.46 11.98 16.73
N SER A 227 -0.90 12.53 15.67
CA SER A 227 -1.31 13.74 14.95
C SER A 227 -2.53 13.55 14.03
N ALA A 228 -2.89 12.29 13.74
CA ALA A 228 -4.11 11.86 13.04
C ALA A 228 -4.15 12.11 11.51
N GLU A 229 -3.02 12.36 10.87
CA GLU A 229 -2.90 12.48 9.40
C GLU A 229 -2.80 11.12 8.68
N TYR A 230 -2.58 10.02 9.40
CA TYR A 230 -2.58 8.66 8.83
C TYR A 230 -3.23 7.65 9.79
N TRP A 231 -4.17 6.88 9.26
CA TRP A 231 -4.95 5.85 9.93
C TRP A 231 -4.98 4.59 9.06
N PHE A 232 -4.97 3.43 9.69
CA PHE A 232 -5.07 2.15 9.00
C PHE A 232 -5.88 1.14 9.83
N MET A 233 -6.57 0.25 9.14
CA MET A 233 -7.09 -0.99 9.71
C MET A 233 -7.20 -2.07 8.65
N THR A 234 -7.04 -3.32 9.07
CA THR A 234 -7.18 -4.52 8.23
C THR A 234 -8.09 -5.51 8.94
N THR A 235 -9.02 -6.11 8.20
CA THR A 235 -9.98 -7.09 8.74
C THR A 235 -9.80 -8.47 8.13
N ASP A 236 -10.19 -9.51 8.86
CA ASP A 236 -10.53 -10.86 8.37
C ASP A 236 -12.05 -11.00 8.44
N LYS A 237 -12.73 -10.48 7.43
CA LYS A 237 -14.19 -10.36 7.41
C LYS A 237 -14.72 -10.56 6.00
N ALA A 238 -15.70 -11.44 5.88
CA ALA A 238 -16.41 -11.68 4.63
C ALA A 238 -17.03 -10.39 4.05
N ALA A 239 -17.03 -10.29 2.72
CA ALA A 239 -17.69 -9.21 2.00
C ALA A 239 -19.17 -9.07 2.41
N ALA A 240 -19.64 -7.83 2.52
CA ALA A 240 -21.01 -7.55 2.92
C ALA A 240 -21.55 -6.28 2.26
N ASN A 241 -22.86 -6.26 2.03
CA ASN A 241 -23.55 -5.12 1.44
C ASN A 241 -24.40 -4.42 2.49
N ILE A 242 -24.22 -3.12 2.63
CA ILE A 242 -24.95 -2.27 3.55
C ILE A 242 -25.94 -1.45 2.73
N SER A 243 -27.20 -1.89 2.72
CA SER A 243 -28.28 -1.11 2.12
C SER A 243 -28.74 -0.02 3.09
N TYR A 244 -28.77 1.22 2.61
CA TYR A 244 -29.34 2.35 3.33
C TYR A 244 -30.42 3.01 2.47
N THR A 245 -31.38 3.59 3.16
CA THR A 245 -32.54 4.23 2.55
C THR A 245 -32.50 5.70 2.91
N SER A 246 -32.44 6.57 1.90
CA SER A 246 -32.53 8.02 2.10
C SER A 246 -33.77 8.40 2.91
N SER A 247 -33.69 9.51 3.66
CA SER A 247 -34.84 10.08 4.41
C SER A 247 -36.01 10.48 3.53
N ALA A 248 -35.90 10.40 2.20
CA ALA A 248 -36.96 10.66 1.22
C ALA A 248 -38.17 9.70 1.30
N GLY A 249 -38.34 8.94 2.40
CA GLY A 249 -39.30 7.85 2.55
C GLY A 249 -40.53 8.07 3.44
N GLN A 250 -40.75 9.23 4.07
CA GLN A 250 -41.98 9.47 4.88
C GLN A 250 -42.57 10.89 4.76
N ARG A 251 -42.41 11.52 3.60
CA ARG A 251 -43.14 12.76 3.28
C ARG A 251 -44.62 12.44 3.12
N SER A 252 -45.35 12.51 4.23
CA SER A 252 -46.74 12.07 4.36
C SER A 252 -47.71 13.24 4.43
N HIS A 253 -47.21 14.47 4.55
CA HIS A 253 -48.02 15.67 4.67
C HIS A 253 -47.84 16.60 3.47
N GLY A 254 -48.89 17.33 3.13
CA GLY A 254 -48.83 18.43 2.19
C GLY A 254 -49.54 19.63 2.77
N ILE A 255 -48.95 20.80 2.64
CA ILE A 255 -49.41 22.00 3.32
C ILE A 255 -49.76 23.11 2.35
N VAL A 256 -50.69 23.96 2.76
CA VAL A 256 -50.94 25.24 2.10
C VAL A 256 -50.56 26.37 3.04
N VAL A 257 -49.81 27.34 2.51
CA VAL A 257 -49.20 28.45 3.24
C VAL A 257 -49.61 29.78 2.59
N GLY A 258 -49.68 30.85 3.39
CA GLY A 258 -50.05 32.17 2.90
C GLY A 258 -50.33 33.16 4.03
N ASP A 259 -50.60 34.42 3.67
CA ASP A 259 -50.89 35.51 4.61
C ASP A 259 -52.33 36.06 4.44
N ASN A 260 -52.93 36.51 5.55
CA ASN A 260 -54.28 37.08 5.61
C ASN A 260 -54.37 38.54 5.13
N THR A 261 -53.23 39.18 4.83
CA THR A 261 -53.16 40.64 4.58
C THR A 261 -53.74 41.05 3.22
N TYR A 262 -53.58 40.25 2.17
CA TYR A 262 -53.92 40.66 0.80
C TYR A 262 -54.99 39.79 0.12
N TYR A 263 -55.09 38.53 0.50
CA TYR A 263 -56.15 37.62 0.07
C TYR A 263 -56.81 37.06 1.32
N GLY A 264 -58.07 37.46 1.60
CA GLY A 264 -58.79 36.98 2.79
C GLY A 264 -58.99 35.47 2.79
N THR A 265 -59.54 34.91 3.87
CA THR A 265 -59.78 33.47 4.07
C THR A 265 -60.58 32.76 2.95
N GLN A 266 -61.16 33.49 1.99
CA GLN A 266 -61.73 32.91 0.75
C GLN A 266 -60.70 32.22 -0.16
N TYR A 267 -59.40 32.50 0.02
CA TYR A 267 -58.29 31.87 -0.70
C TYR A 267 -57.51 30.87 0.16
N ALA A 268 -57.78 30.83 1.47
CA ALA A 268 -57.36 29.75 2.34
C ALA A 268 -58.13 28.50 1.92
N SER A 269 -57.41 27.47 1.50
CA SER A 269 -57.90 26.23 0.91
C SER A 269 -58.76 25.35 1.84
N ASP A 270 -59.38 25.88 2.89
CA ASP A 270 -60.22 25.15 3.86
C ASP A 270 -61.74 25.25 3.63
N GLY A 271 -62.18 26.08 2.67
CA GLY A 271 -63.60 26.27 2.41
C GLY A 271 -64.25 25.04 1.79
N THR A 272 -65.25 24.46 2.48
CA THR A 272 -66.25 23.47 2.03
C THR A 272 -67.04 23.86 0.76
N TYR A 273 -66.64 24.93 0.07
CA TYR A 273 -67.35 25.57 -1.01
C TYR A 273 -66.98 25.02 -2.41
N HIS A 274 -65.82 24.36 -2.61
CA HIS A 274 -65.37 23.86 -3.93
C HIS A 274 -64.57 22.54 -3.89
N SER A 275 -64.75 21.66 -4.90
CA SER A 275 -64.11 20.32 -5.00
C SER A 275 -62.75 20.29 -5.72
N THR A 276 -62.29 21.40 -6.29
CA THR A 276 -61.05 21.49 -7.10
C THR A 276 -60.13 22.59 -6.53
N ASN A 277 -59.38 22.28 -5.48
CA ASN A 277 -58.49 23.21 -4.77
C ASN A 277 -57.17 22.52 -4.35
N TRP A 278 -56.21 23.26 -3.75
CA TRP A 278 -54.92 22.68 -3.34
C TRP A 278 -55.08 21.59 -2.28
N ALA A 279 -56.03 21.70 -1.35
CA ALA A 279 -56.29 20.64 -0.37
C ALA A 279 -56.75 19.34 -1.04
N THR A 280 -57.60 19.42 -2.09
CA THR A 280 -58.04 18.24 -2.85
C THR A 280 -56.96 17.69 -3.79
N ALA A 281 -56.09 18.54 -4.34
CA ALA A 281 -54.93 18.10 -5.10
C ALA A 281 -53.88 17.39 -4.21
N ILE A 282 -53.59 17.94 -3.02
CA ILE A 282 -52.67 17.38 -2.02
C ILE A 282 -53.17 16.03 -1.52
N THR A 283 -54.44 15.94 -1.11
CA THR A 283 -55.03 14.67 -0.67
C THR A 283 -55.16 13.67 -1.81
N GLY A 284 -55.47 14.14 -3.04
CA GLY A 284 -55.48 13.32 -4.24
C GLY A 284 -54.11 12.76 -4.64
N ALA A 285 -53.03 13.43 -4.24
CA ALA A 285 -51.65 12.95 -4.41
C ALA A 285 -51.20 11.97 -3.30
N GLY A 286 -52.05 11.71 -2.31
CA GLY A 286 -51.80 10.75 -1.24
C GLY A 286 -51.30 11.35 0.08
N TYR A 287 -51.18 12.67 0.19
CA TYR A 287 -50.73 13.33 1.43
C TYR A 287 -51.87 13.60 2.42
N THR A 288 -51.52 13.63 3.71
CA THR A 288 -52.32 14.22 4.78
C THR A 288 -52.24 15.75 4.67
N TYR A 289 -53.37 16.39 4.37
CA TYR A 289 -53.42 17.83 4.21
C TYR A 289 -53.40 18.57 5.55
N LEU A 290 -52.55 19.60 5.66
CA LEU A 290 -52.50 20.53 6.79
C LEU A 290 -52.63 21.98 6.30
N ASN A 291 -53.53 22.74 6.94
CA ASN A 291 -53.71 24.17 6.64
C ASN A 291 -52.80 25.02 7.51
N CYS A 292 -51.77 25.63 6.91
CA CYS A 292 -50.83 26.53 7.59
C CYS A 292 -51.05 28.01 7.23
N PHE A 293 -52.18 28.33 6.59
CA PHE A 293 -52.50 29.69 6.15
C PHE A 293 -52.67 30.65 7.34
N GLY A 294 -52.07 31.83 7.26
CA GLY A 294 -52.14 32.87 8.31
C GLY A 294 -51.30 32.59 9.57
N SER A 295 -50.43 31.57 9.53
CA SER A 295 -49.46 31.24 10.57
C SER A 295 -48.08 31.03 9.95
N ASN A 296 -46.98 31.17 10.71
CA ASN A 296 -45.69 30.77 10.17
C ASN A 296 -45.60 29.22 10.09
N VAL A 297 -44.94 28.70 9.05
CA VAL A 297 -44.98 27.26 8.74
C VAL A 297 -44.36 26.42 9.86
N SER A 298 -43.22 26.83 10.40
CA SER A 298 -42.58 26.17 11.55
C SER A 298 -43.53 25.98 12.75
N THR A 299 -44.30 27.01 13.12
CA THR A 299 -45.28 26.91 14.23
C THR A 299 -46.46 26.03 13.84
N CYS A 300 -46.94 26.10 12.60
CA CYS A 300 -48.02 25.24 12.11
C CYS A 300 -47.65 23.75 12.20
N LEU A 301 -46.46 23.40 11.72
CA LEU A 301 -45.93 22.04 11.74
C LEU A 301 -45.72 21.55 13.18
N SER A 302 -45.11 22.40 14.02
CA SER A 302 -44.92 22.10 15.44
C SER A 302 -46.24 21.84 16.18
N ASN A 303 -47.29 22.63 15.91
CA ASN A 303 -48.63 22.42 16.48
C ASN A 303 -49.29 21.11 16.01
N ALA A 304 -48.94 20.64 14.80
CA ALA A 304 -49.38 19.36 14.27
C ALA A 304 -48.49 18.18 14.70
N GLY A 305 -47.41 18.43 15.44
CA GLY A 305 -46.47 17.40 15.91
C GLY A 305 -45.57 16.83 14.81
N ILE A 306 -45.36 17.57 13.73
CA ILE A 306 -44.53 17.16 12.58
C ILE A 306 -43.45 18.21 12.29
N SER A 307 -42.48 17.86 11.45
CA SER A 307 -41.36 18.69 11.01
C SER A 307 -41.46 19.05 9.51
N LEU A 308 -40.53 19.85 9.01
CA LEU A 308 -40.45 20.16 7.57
C LEU A 308 -40.15 18.91 6.72
N ASP A 309 -39.43 17.94 7.27
CA ASP A 309 -39.04 16.69 6.57
C ASP A 309 -40.23 15.75 6.33
N ASP A 310 -41.30 15.89 7.12
CA ASP A 310 -42.55 15.13 6.96
C ASP A 310 -43.44 15.69 5.83
N VAL A 311 -43.10 16.86 5.30
CA VAL A 311 -43.88 17.59 4.30
C VAL A 311 -43.33 17.31 2.90
N GLY A 312 -44.13 16.66 2.05
CA GLY A 312 -43.78 16.39 0.65
C GLY A 312 -44.11 17.52 -0.31
N PHE A 313 -45.12 18.32 0.03
CA PHE A 313 -45.62 19.36 -0.86
C PHE A 313 -45.99 20.63 -0.10
N ILE A 314 -45.51 21.79 -0.55
CA ILE A 314 -45.88 23.11 -0.05
C ILE A 314 -46.50 23.91 -1.18
N ALA A 315 -47.76 24.33 -1.04
CA ALA A 315 -48.39 25.27 -1.97
C ALA A 315 -48.64 26.63 -1.32
N SER A 316 -48.31 27.69 -2.06
CA SER A 316 -48.74 29.06 -1.78
C SER A 316 -49.58 29.62 -2.92
N ASN A 317 -50.73 30.21 -2.59
CA ASN A 317 -51.55 30.96 -3.55
C ASN A 317 -51.60 32.47 -3.29
N THR A 318 -50.74 32.99 -2.42
CA THR A 318 -50.78 34.40 -1.98
C THR A 318 -49.54 35.18 -2.38
N LEU A 319 -49.72 36.49 -2.54
CA LEU A 319 -48.63 37.45 -2.75
C LEU A 319 -48.17 38.06 -1.42
N GLY A 320 -46.88 38.35 -1.32
CA GLY A 320 -46.23 38.87 -0.11
C GLY A 320 -45.37 37.82 0.58
N THR A 321 -44.29 38.27 1.23
CA THR A 321 -43.26 37.40 1.83
C THR A 321 -43.89 36.37 2.77
N ILE A 322 -43.74 35.09 2.42
CA ILE A 322 -44.27 33.99 3.20
C ILE A 322 -43.35 33.79 4.40
N ASN A 323 -43.91 33.81 5.60
CA ASN A 323 -43.14 33.49 6.79
C ASN A 323 -43.08 31.97 6.98
N PHE A 324 -42.04 31.31 6.45
CA PHE A 324 -41.83 29.89 6.68
C PHE A 324 -41.44 29.57 8.14
N GLY A 325 -40.84 30.51 8.86
CA GLY A 325 -40.17 30.20 10.13
C GLY A 325 -38.94 29.30 9.97
N TYR A 326 -38.47 29.11 8.73
CA TYR A 326 -37.24 28.42 8.32
C TYR A 326 -36.40 29.39 7.48
N THR A 327 -35.08 29.17 7.45
CA THR A 327 -34.16 29.95 6.59
C THR A 327 -34.30 29.53 5.12
N ASN A 328 -33.84 30.37 4.19
CA ASN A 328 -33.92 30.05 2.76
C ASN A 328 -33.06 28.83 2.39
N SER A 329 -31.90 28.64 3.04
CA SER A 329 -31.07 27.43 2.86
C SER A 329 -31.82 26.19 3.32
N GLN A 330 -32.52 26.21 4.46
CA GLN A 330 -33.33 25.06 4.90
C GLN A 330 -34.49 24.73 3.94
N ILE A 331 -35.08 25.74 3.31
CA ILE A 331 -36.12 25.53 2.28
C ILE A 331 -35.49 25.00 0.99
N ALA A 332 -34.31 25.47 0.61
CA ALA A 332 -33.54 24.97 -0.52
C ALA A 332 -33.13 23.50 -0.32
N ASP A 333 -32.55 23.16 0.84
CA ASP A 333 -32.19 21.80 1.22
C ASP A 333 -33.42 20.86 1.21
N TRP A 334 -34.57 21.35 1.69
CA TRP A 334 -35.82 20.59 1.64
C TRP A 334 -36.30 20.31 0.20
N ILE A 335 -36.16 21.29 -0.71
CA ILE A 335 -36.44 21.15 -2.14
C ILE A 335 -35.46 20.14 -2.75
N ASP A 336 -34.15 20.31 -2.54
CA ASP A 336 -33.09 19.43 -3.09
C ASP A 336 -33.21 17.98 -2.56
N GLY A 337 -33.72 17.83 -1.33
CA GLY A 337 -34.08 16.56 -0.70
C GLY A 337 -35.40 15.93 -1.19
N GLY A 338 -35.99 16.41 -2.29
CA GLY A 338 -37.20 15.84 -2.92
C GLY A 338 -38.50 16.63 -2.69
N GLY A 339 -38.40 17.90 -2.28
CA GLY A 339 -39.53 18.73 -1.85
C GLY A 339 -40.19 19.42 -3.01
N ASN A 340 -41.52 19.34 -3.07
CA ASN A 340 -42.27 20.00 -4.12
C ASN A 340 -42.88 21.29 -3.61
N MET A 341 -42.39 22.41 -4.10
CA MET A 341 -42.92 23.72 -3.79
C MET A 341 -43.70 24.27 -4.98
N PHE A 342 -44.88 24.79 -4.72
CA PHE A 342 -45.62 25.60 -5.67
C PHE A 342 -45.82 27.01 -5.09
N MET A 343 -45.42 28.07 -5.81
CA MET A 343 -45.51 29.44 -5.31
C MET A 343 -46.01 30.43 -6.37
N VAL A 344 -46.88 31.34 -5.94
CA VAL A 344 -47.23 32.56 -6.71
C VAL A 344 -46.12 33.60 -6.51
N VAL A 345 -45.49 34.05 -7.59
CA VAL A 345 -44.20 34.76 -7.54
C VAL A 345 -44.28 36.29 -7.64
N GLY A 346 -45.35 36.88 -8.21
CA GLY A 346 -45.51 38.34 -8.17
C GLY A 346 -46.59 38.94 -9.07
N GLU A 347 -47.08 40.14 -8.71
CA GLU A 347 -48.18 40.86 -9.37
C GLU A 347 -47.77 42.02 -10.30
N HIS A 348 -48.43 42.10 -11.45
CA HIS A 348 -48.33 43.28 -12.32
C HIS A 348 -49.19 44.41 -11.72
N PRO A 349 -48.67 45.64 -11.55
CA PRO A 349 -49.41 46.76 -10.98
C PRO A 349 -50.44 47.31 -11.98
N GLY A 350 -51.57 46.64 -12.14
CA GLY A 350 -52.76 47.23 -12.75
C GLY A 350 -53.39 48.24 -11.80
N TRP A 351 -53.81 49.41 -12.32
CA TRP A 351 -54.62 50.41 -11.61
C TRP A 351 -53.99 51.08 -10.38
N SER A 352 -52.75 51.56 -10.51
CA SER A 352 -52.12 52.50 -9.55
C SER A 352 -51.96 52.01 -8.09
N SER A 353 -52.01 50.70 -7.86
CA SER A 353 -51.71 50.07 -6.57
C SER A 353 -50.21 49.80 -6.37
N PRO A 354 -49.71 49.75 -5.11
CA PRO A 354 -48.35 49.29 -4.81
C PRO A 354 -48.15 47.83 -5.27
N ARG A 355 -46.96 47.52 -5.80
CA ARG A 355 -46.58 46.15 -6.19
C ARG A 355 -46.40 45.26 -4.96
N LEU A 356 -46.90 44.03 -5.05
CA LEU A 356 -46.67 42.96 -4.07
C LEU A 356 -45.98 41.79 -4.80
N GLU A 357 -44.78 41.43 -4.37
CA GLU A 357 -43.92 40.49 -5.08
C GLU A 357 -43.24 39.52 -4.11
N ASN A 358 -43.15 38.25 -4.50
CA ASN A 358 -42.37 37.23 -3.80
C ASN A 358 -40.98 37.06 -4.43
N ASN A 359 -40.65 37.84 -5.46
CA ASN A 359 -39.41 37.71 -6.24
C ASN A 359 -38.13 37.74 -5.40
N VAL A 360 -38.06 38.57 -4.35
CA VAL A 360 -36.90 38.62 -3.46
C VAL A 360 -36.75 37.30 -2.70
N GLN A 361 -37.84 36.72 -2.20
CA GLN A 361 -37.80 35.45 -1.46
C GLN A 361 -37.53 34.25 -2.40
N VAL A 362 -38.17 34.23 -3.57
CA VAL A 362 -37.93 33.21 -4.60
C VAL A 362 -36.49 33.26 -5.09
N GLN A 363 -35.97 34.44 -5.41
CA GLN A 363 -34.58 34.61 -5.82
C GLN A 363 -33.62 34.25 -4.69
N ALA A 364 -33.96 34.52 -3.43
CA ALA A 364 -33.14 34.09 -2.30
C ALA A 364 -33.07 32.55 -2.19
N ILE A 365 -34.21 31.85 -2.24
CA ILE A 365 -34.24 30.37 -2.24
C ILE A 365 -33.49 29.81 -3.46
N PHE A 366 -33.69 30.40 -4.65
CA PHE A 366 -32.97 30.00 -5.86
C PHE A 366 -31.47 30.23 -5.75
N SER A 367 -31.02 31.30 -5.10
CA SER A 367 -29.60 31.55 -4.92
C SER A 367 -28.95 30.49 -4.01
N GLU A 368 -29.65 30.03 -2.97
CA GLU A 368 -29.20 28.92 -2.13
C GLU A 368 -29.15 27.59 -2.92
N LEU A 369 -30.05 27.39 -3.88
CA LEU A 369 -30.01 26.27 -4.84
C LEU A 369 -28.98 26.44 -5.97
N GLY A 370 -28.24 27.56 -5.99
CA GLY A 370 -27.26 27.89 -7.05
C GLY A 370 -27.88 28.34 -8.38
N TRP A 371 -29.15 28.77 -8.40
CA TRP A 371 -29.88 29.21 -9.58
C TRP A 371 -29.94 30.74 -9.67
N SER A 372 -29.77 31.27 -10.89
CA SER A 372 -29.79 32.71 -11.16
C SER A 372 -30.62 33.07 -12.40
N GLY A 373 -30.96 34.34 -12.54
CA GLY A 373 -31.68 34.85 -13.73
C GLY A 373 -33.20 34.97 -13.58
N PHE A 374 -33.75 34.79 -12.37
CA PHE A 374 -35.17 35.04 -12.11
C PHE A 374 -35.43 36.54 -11.86
N ALA A 375 -36.38 37.12 -12.60
CA ALA A 375 -36.82 38.50 -12.44
C ALA A 375 -38.25 38.67 -12.98
N LEU A 376 -39.09 39.45 -12.30
CA LEU A 376 -40.43 39.79 -12.82
C LEU A 376 -40.31 40.77 -14.00
N ASP A 377 -40.99 40.49 -15.12
CA ASP A 377 -41.05 41.40 -16.27
C ASP A 377 -42.11 42.48 -16.01
N THR A 378 -41.65 43.73 -16.06
CA THR A 378 -42.41 44.93 -15.70
C THR A 378 -42.99 45.67 -16.89
N SER A 379 -42.70 45.21 -18.11
CA SER A 379 -42.89 45.97 -19.36
C SER A 379 -44.08 45.49 -20.20
N ARG A 380 -44.62 44.30 -19.93
CA ARG A 380 -45.68 43.67 -20.72
C ARG A 380 -47.07 43.95 -20.14
N GLN A 381 -48.00 44.44 -20.97
CA GLN A 381 -49.37 44.77 -20.56
C GLN A 381 -50.41 43.76 -21.10
N SER A 382 -51.10 43.07 -20.17
CA SER A 382 -52.36 42.28 -20.29
C SER A 382 -52.34 40.96 -21.08
N PHE A 383 -52.71 39.81 -20.49
CA PHE A 383 -53.24 38.62 -21.22
C PHE A 383 -54.08 37.65 -20.35
N ASN A 384 -55.42 37.59 -20.50
CA ASN A 384 -56.29 36.53 -19.95
C ASN A 384 -56.57 35.46 -21.02
N THR A 385 -55.53 34.77 -21.49
CA THR A 385 -55.65 33.80 -22.59
C THR A 385 -55.44 32.38 -22.11
N THR A 386 -56.47 31.55 -22.25
CA THR A 386 -56.37 30.10 -22.06
C THR A 386 -55.30 29.55 -23.00
N THR A 387 -54.29 28.89 -22.44
CA THR A 387 -53.15 28.36 -23.19
C THR A 387 -53.03 26.86 -22.95
N THR A 388 -52.92 26.06 -24.02
CA THR A 388 -52.73 24.60 -23.90
C THR A 388 -51.25 24.27 -23.74
N ILE A 389 -50.91 23.44 -22.76
CA ILE A 389 -49.59 22.84 -22.62
C ILE A 389 -49.46 21.78 -23.72
N SER A 390 -48.84 22.14 -24.84
CA SER A 390 -48.78 21.26 -26.02
C SER A 390 -47.80 20.08 -25.83
N SER A 391 -48.07 18.96 -26.48
CA SER A 391 -47.14 17.82 -26.52
C SER A 391 -45.78 18.18 -27.14
N SER A 392 -45.75 19.14 -28.07
CA SER A 392 -44.50 19.67 -28.62
C SER A 392 -43.66 20.42 -27.58
N MET A 393 -44.30 21.10 -26.64
CA MET A 393 -43.62 21.84 -25.57
C MET A 393 -43.05 20.88 -24.52
N THR A 394 -43.84 19.90 -24.08
CA THR A 394 -43.36 18.86 -23.15
C THR A 394 -42.25 18.02 -23.78
N SER A 395 -42.37 17.66 -25.07
CA SER A 395 -41.30 16.94 -25.79
C SER A 395 -40.03 17.78 -25.94
N ALA A 396 -40.15 19.09 -26.14
CA ALA A 396 -38.98 19.97 -26.23
C ALA A 396 -38.22 20.04 -24.90
N ILE A 397 -38.94 20.05 -23.76
CA ILE A 397 -38.36 20.00 -22.42
C ILE A 397 -37.63 18.66 -22.19
N THR A 398 -38.28 17.53 -22.50
CA THR A 398 -37.66 16.21 -22.37
C THR A 398 -36.42 16.07 -23.26
N ASN A 399 -36.48 16.51 -24.52
CA ASN A 399 -35.35 16.45 -25.45
C ASN A 399 -34.18 17.37 -25.06
N ALA A 400 -34.44 18.40 -24.25
CA ALA A 400 -33.43 19.30 -23.70
C ALA A 400 -32.81 18.77 -22.37
N GLY A 401 -33.11 17.53 -21.98
CA GLY A 401 -32.56 16.90 -20.78
C GLY A 401 -33.42 17.03 -19.52
N GLY A 402 -34.70 17.44 -19.64
CA GLY A 402 -35.62 17.50 -18.50
C GLY A 402 -35.92 16.11 -17.91
N THR A 403 -35.86 16.01 -16.58
CA THR A 403 -35.93 14.77 -15.79
C THR A 403 -37.34 14.41 -15.29
N LEU A 404 -38.30 15.34 -15.35
CA LEU A 404 -39.67 15.14 -14.90
C LEU A 404 -40.58 14.50 -15.97
N ASP A 405 -41.56 13.71 -15.55
CA ASP A 405 -42.62 13.21 -16.42
C ASP A 405 -43.75 14.24 -16.58
N TYR A 406 -43.79 14.90 -17.74
CA TYR A 406 -44.81 15.89 -18.10
C TYR A 406 -46.06 15.28 -18.77
N SER A 407 -46.13 13.96 -18.94
CA SER A 407 -47.21 13.29 -19.69
C SER A 407 -48.61 13.57 -19.10
N GLY A 408 -48.71 13.69 -17.77
CA GLY A 408 -49.95 13.99 -17.06
C GLY A 408 -50.55 15.38 -17.33
N ILE A 409 -49.75 16.31 -17.86
CA ILE A 409 -50.19 17.68 -18.18
C ILE A 409 -50.14 18.03 -19.66
N SER A 410 -49.63 17.14 -20.50
CA SER A 410 -49.67 17.30 -21.96
C SER A 410 -51.12 17.34 -22.46
N GLY A 411 -51.47 18.41 -23.17
CA GLY A 411 -52.81 18.67 -23.69
C GLY A 411 -53.76 19.37 -22.71
N GLN A 412 -53.33 19.61 -21.46
CA GLN A 412 -54.14 20.34 -20.49
C GLN A 412 -54.15 21.84 -20.79
N ALA A 413 -55.27 22.50 -20.53
CA ALA A 413 -55.43 23.93 -20.72
C ALA A 413 -55.17 24.67 -19.40
N TYR A 414 -54.32 25.68 -19.46
CA TYR A 414 -54.09 26.62 -18.38
C TYR A 414 -54.93 27.87 -18.59
N GLN A 415 -55.82 28.18 -17.63
CA GLN A 415 -56.77 29.28 -17.65
C GLN A 415 -56.44 30.32 -16.56
N PRO A 416 -55.70 31.39 -16.89
CA PRO A 416 -55.40 32.46 -15.94
C PRO A 416 -56.53 33.51 -15.89
N ALA A 417 -56.86 34.03 -14.69
CA ALA A 417 -57.88 35.09 -14.50
C ALA A 417 -57.33 36.53 -14.59
N ALA A 418 -56.02 36.67 -14.40
CA ALA A 418 -55.16 37.84 -14.57
C ALA A 418 -53.80 37.31 -15.09
N SER A 419 -52.84 38.13 -15.54
CA SER A 419 -51.49 37.61 -15.86
C SER A 419 -50.38 38.61 -15.58
N GLY A 420 -49.29 38.10 -15.02
CA GLY A 420 -47.97 38.72 -14.98
C GLY A 420 -46.93 37.89 -15.76
N TYR A 421 -45.71 38.39 -15.87
CA TYR A 421 -44.61 37.72 -16.58
C TYR A 421 -43.32 37.71 -15.73
N PHE A 422 -42.48 36.69 -15.91
CA PHE A 422 -41.13 36.62 -15.31
C PHE A 422 -40.12 35.95 -16.25
N SER A 423 -38.85 36.33 -16.11
CA SER A 423 -37.74 35.55 -16.65
C SER A 423 -37.56 34.27 -15.86
N ILE A 424 -37.28 33.20 -16.59
CA ILE A 424 -37.14 31.85 -16.06
C ILE A 424 -35.64 31.55 -16.01
N PRO A 425 -35.09 31.10 -14.87
CA PRO A 425 -33.71 30.61 -14.81
C PRO A 425 -33.43 29.54 -15.86
N SER A 426 -32.18 29.41 -16.34
CA SER A 426 -31.82 28.43 -17.37
C SER A 426 -32.06 26.97 -16.96
N VAL A 427 -32.10 26.71 -15.66
CA VAL A 427 -32.38 25.40 -15.03
C VAL A 427 -33.88 25.08 -15.02
N CYS A 428 -34.74 26.08 -15.21
CA CYS A 428 -36.18 25.94 -15.15
C CYS A 428 -36.79 25.84 -16.54
N ASN A 429 -37.87 25.07 -16.65
CA ASN A 429 -38.62 24.86 -17.87
C ASN A 429 -39.88 25.72 -17.89
N ALA A 430 -40.08 26.46 -18.98
CA ALA A 430 -41.30 27.22 -19.23
C ALA A 430 -42.42 26.28 -19.72
N LEU A 431 -43.41 26.00 -18.87
CA LEU A 431 -44.63 25.30 -19.29
C LEU A 431 -45.59 26.22 -20.04
N ILE A 432 -45.48 27.53 -19.83
CA ILE A 432 -46.17 28.58 -20.58
C ILE A 432 -45.21 29.76 -20.58
N ASP A 433 -44.94 30.29 -21.78
CA ASP A 433 -43.93 31.34 -21.99
C ASP A 433 -44.01 32.44 -20.93
N GLN A 434 -43.02 32.43 -20.03
CA GLN A 434 -42.80 33.43 -18.97
C GLN A 434 -43.96 33.60 -17.95
N ILE A 435 -44.86 32.62 -17.83
CA ILE A 435 -46.04 32.66 -16.95
C ILE A 435 -46.10 31.50 -15.95
N LEU A 436 -45.74 30.30 -16.39
CA LEU A 436 -45.72 29.09 -15.55
C LEU A 436 -44.40 28.36 -15.79
N MET A 437 -43.64 28.16 -14.72
CA MET A 437 -42.37 27.45 -14.77
C MET A 437 -42.33 26.26 -13.82
N VAL A 438 -41.47 25.31 -14.16
CA VAL A 438 -41.08 24.19 -13.31
C VAL A 438 -39.58 24.08 -13.32
N CYS A 439 -38.97 24.12 -12.15
CA CYS A 439 -37.55 23.91 -11.94
C CYS A 439 -37.35 22.56 -11.27
N ASP A 440 -36.32 21.82 -11.71
CA ASP A 440 -35.89 20.54 -11.14
C ASP A 440 -34.37 20.63 -10.91
N PRO A 441 -33.86 20.44 -9.67
CA PRO A 441 -32.43 20.48 -9.39
C PRO A 441 -31.66 19.32 -9.99
N GLY A 442 -32.27 18.14 -10.21
CA GLY A 442 -31.67 17.00 -10.90
C GLY A 442 -30.33 16.45 -10.36
N ARG A 443 -29.82 16.93 -9.22
CA ARG A 443 -28.43 16.69 -8.76
C ARG A 443 -28.27 15.53 -7.78
N THR A 444 -29.33 15.06 -7.12
CA THR A 444 -29.24 14.13 -5.98
C THR A 444 -29.93 12.77 -6.22
N GLY A 445 -30.49 12.54 -7.41
CA GLY A 445 -31.37 11.39 -7.65
C GLY A 445 -32.75 11.50 -6.96
N ALA A 446 -33.06 12.63 -6.29
CA ALA A 446 -34.38 12.94 -5.74
C ALA A 446 -35.14 13.96 -6.60
N SER A 447 -36.46 13.79 -6.75
CA SER A 447 -37.35 14.56 -7.66
C SER A 447 -37.81 15.91 -7.09
N GLY A 448 -36.95 16.67 -6.41
CA GLY A 448 -37.32 17.98 -5.86
C GLY A 448 -37.85 18.91 -6.95
N THR A 449 -38.95 19.65 -6.73
CA THR A 449 -39.45 20.57 -7.76
C THR A 449 -39.88 21.90 -7.21
N PHE A 450 -39.57 22.96 -7.95
CA PHE A 450 -40.12 24.29 -7.71
C PHE A 450 -41.01 24.71 -8.89
N GLY A 451 -42.32 24.78 -8.63
CA GLY A 451 -43.31 25.38 -9.50
C GLY A 451 -43.51 26.86 -9.18
N GLY A 452 -43.37 27.70 -10.20
CA GLY A 452 -43.57 29.15 -10.06
C GLY A 452 -44.61 29.67 -11.05
N VAL A 453 -45.49 30.54 -10.58
CA VAL A 453 -46.48 31.20 -11.43
C VAL A 453 -46.55 32.70 -11.16
N ALA A 454 -46.61 33.51 -12.21
CA ALA A 454 -46.85 34.95 -12.09
C ALA A 454 -48.26 35.16 -11.54
N ASP A 455 -48.61 36.35 -11.03
CA ASP A 455 -49.97 36.72 -10.56
C ASP A 455 -51.02 36.65 -11.68
N THR A 456 -51.28 35.41 -11.99
CA THR A 456 -52.44 34.83 -12.55
C THR A 456 -53.13 34.25 -11.32
N ASN A 457 -54.44 34.32 -11.20
CA ASN A 457 -55.16 33.70 -10.07
C ASN A 457 -55.42 32.22 -10.41
N PRO A 458 -54.38 31.37 -10.53
CA PRO A 458 -54.38 30.28 -11.49
C PRO A 458 -54.99 29.01 -10.90
N PHE A 459 -55.20 29.01 -9.58
CA PHE A 459 -55.57 27.86 -8.77
C PHE A 459 -56.54 28.30 -7.66
N GLY A 460 -57.25 29.42 -7.88
CA GLY A 460 -58.24 30.04 -6.96
C GLY A 460 -59.71 29.81 -7.34
N THR A 461 -60.61 30.16 -6.42
CA THR A 461 -62.05 29.77 -6.38
C THR A 461 -62.98 30.39 -7.45
N SER A 462 -62.47 31.21 -8.38
CA SER A 462 -63.27 32.12 -9.22
C SER A 462 -63.18 31.97 -10.75
N VAL A 463 -62.38 31.04 -11.30
CA VAL A 463 -62.33 30.75 -12.75
C VAL A 463 -62.91 29.35 -13.05
N SER A 464 -63.33 29.07 -14.29
CA SER A 464 -64.08 27.88 -14.73
C SER A 464 -63.35 26.51 -14.58
N ARG A 465 -63.12 26.11 -13.34
CA ARG A 465 -63.39 24.86 -12.62
C ARG A 465 -62.96 23.47 -13.11
N SER A 466 -62.43 23.22 -14.31
CA SER A 466 -61.85 21.88 -14.67
C SER A 466 -60.40 21.89 -15.13
N ASP A 467 -59.96 22.93 -15.83
CA ASP A 467 -58.79 22.78 -16.69
C ASP A 467 -57.44 22.91 -15.94
N ASN A 468 -57.37 23.75 -14.89
CA ASN A 468 -56.13 23.94 -14.10
C ASN A 468 -55.91 22.86 -13.04
N TYR A 469 -56.96 22.11 -12.67
CA TYR A 469 -56.90 21.13 -11.58
C TYR A 469 -55.97 19.95 -11.91
N ALA A 470 -55.92 19.53 -13.18
CA ALA A 470 -54.98 18.50 -13.63
C ALA A 470 -53.51 18.94 -13.44
N ILE A 471 -53.22 20.23 -13.65
CA ILE A 471 -51.89 20.80 -13.42
C ILE A 471 -51.56 20.80 -11.92
N MET A 472 -52.51 21.17 -11.06
CA MET A 472 -52.34 21.10 -9.60
C MET A 472 -52.09 19.67 -9.10
N GLN A 473 -52.88 18.71 -9.60
CA GLN A 473 -52.72 17.30 -9.27
C GLN A 473 -51.37 16.77 -9.73
N TRP A 474 -50.93 17.18 -10.92
CA TRP A 474 -49.61 16.79 -11.42
C TRP A 474 -48.50 17.33 -10.53
N PHE A 475 -48.48 18.64 -10.21
CA PHE A 475 -47.48 19.22 -9.30
C PHE A 475 -47.45 18.54 -7.94
N ALA A 476 -48.63 18.29 -7.35
CA ALA A 476 -48.72 17.59 -6.08
C ALA A 476 -48.20 16.13 -6.18
N ASN A 477 -48.27 15.49 -7.34
CA ASN A 477 -47.83 14.10 -7.55
C ASN A 477 -46.37 13.95 -7.99
N LEU A 478 -45.65 15.03 -8.32
CA LEU A 478 -44.30 14.96 -8.89
C LEU A 478 -43.26 14.26 -7.99
N SER A 479 -43.53 14.09 -6.68
CA SER A 479 -42.62 13.43 -5.75
C SER A 479 -43.33 12.56 -4.69
N ASN A 480 -44.38 11.83 -5.07
CA ASN A 480 -44.81 10.66 -4.28
C ASN A 480 -43.81 9.48 -4.47
N GLY A 481 -42.53 9.78 -4.24
CA GLY A 481 -41.39 8.90 -4.48
C GLY A 481 -41.29 7.84 -3.39
N THR A 482 -40.98 6.62 -3.82
CA THR A 482 -40.53 5.57 -2.91
C THR A 482 -39.12 5.93 -2.43
N ALA A 483 -38.81 5.64 -1.17
CA ALA A 483 -37.52 5.97 -0.58
C ALA A 483 -36.36 5.44 -1.45
N ALA A 484 -35.42 6.31 -1.85
CA ALA A 484 -34.28 5.89 -2.65
C ALA A 484 -33.34 5.04 -1.77
N THR A 485 -33.12 3.79 -2.17
CA THR A 485 -32.19 2.86 -1.53
C THR A 485 -30.86 2.86 -2.28
N SER A 486 -29.76 3.03 -1.56
CA SER A 486 -28.41 2.84 -2.09
C SER A 486 -27.70 1.74 -1.29
N THR A 487 -26.74 1.08 -1.91
CA THR A 487 -25.98 0.00 -1.28
C THR A 487 -24.51 0.38 -1.27
N TYR A 488 -23.92 0.32 -0.09
CA TYR A 488 -22.49 0.45 0.10
C TYR A 488 -21.89 -0.95 0.25
N ASN A 489 -20.84 -1.26 -0.53
CA ASN A 489 -20.25 -2.59 -0.56
C ASN A 489 -18.93 -2.61 0.24
N LEU A 490 -18.82 -3.58 1.14
CA LEU A 490 -17.60 -3.92 1.86
C LEU A 490 -16.85 -4.99 1.10
N TYR A 491 -15.53 -4.83 1.02
CA TYR A 491 -14.63 -5.85 0.51
C TYR A 491 -14.50 -7.01 1.48
N GLU A 492 -14.17 -8.18 0.96
CA GLU A 492 -13.66 -9.30 1.77
C GLU A 492 -12.24 -8.95 2.22
N ASP A 493 -11.95 -9.22 3.49
CA ASP A 493 -10.69 -8.90 4.14
C ASP A 493 -10.23 -7.47 3.84
N GLN A 494 -11.14 -6.53 4.12
CA GLN A 494 -10.98 -5.14 3.73
C GLN A 494 -9.78 -4.50 4.44
N VAL A 495 -8.90 -3.90 3.66
CA VAL A 495 -7.93 -2.91 4.14
C VAL A 495 -8.53 -1.52 3.97
N THR A 496 -8.41 -0.68 4.99
CA THR A 496 -8.89 0.70 5.00
C THR A 496 -7.78 1.62 5.48
N LEU A 497 -7.39 2.57 4.64
CA LEU A 497 -6.44 3.63 4.96
C LEU A 497 -7.17 4.97 4.92
N ALA A 498 -6.84 5.87 5.83
CA ALA A 498 -7.35 7.23 5.79
C ALA A 498 -6.23 8.20 6.15
N GLY A 499 -6.11 9.30 5.40
CA GLY A 499 -5.07 10.27 5.71
C GLY A 499 -4.93 11.41 4.71
N GLU A 500 -3.88 12.20 4.93
CA GLU A 500 -3.45 13.24 3.99
C GLU A 500 -2.75 12.62 2.78
N VAL A 501 -3.14 13.07 1.59
CA VAL A 501 -2.55 12.60 0.33
C VAL A 501 -1.14 13.16 0.18
N TYR A 502 -0.13 12.29 0.06
CA TYR A 502 1.25 12.72 -0.15
C TYR A 502 1.54 12.97 -1.64
N LYS A 503 1.65 14.25 -2.01
CA LYS A 503 1.76 14.71 -3.41
C LYS A 503 3.22 14.82 -3.85
N ASP A 504 3.44 14.87 -5.17
CA ASP A 504 4.75 15.16 -5.77
C ASP A 504 5.37 16.46 -5.19
N ALA A 505 4.53 17.46 -4.89
CA ALA A 505 4.97 18.72 -4.29
C ALA A 505 5.52 18.57 -2.86
N ASN A 506 4.91 17.70 -2.04
CA ASN A 506 5.40 17.42 -0.69
C ASN A 506 6.78 16.75 -0.76
N PHE A 507 6.93 15.74 -1.63
CA PHE A 507 8.20 15.05 -1.83
C PHE A 507 9.32 15.97 -2.32
N VAL A 508 9.04 16.85 -3.29
CA VAL A 508 10.01 17.84 -3.77
C VAL A 508 10.41 18.82 -2.66
N SER A 509 9.44 19.24 -1.84
CA SER A 509 9.69 20.13 -0.68
C SER A 509 10.58 19.45 0.37
N PHE A 510 10.25 18.21 0.76
CA PHE A 510 10.95 17.44 1.78
C PHE A 510 12.39 17.10 1.39
N THR A 511 12.57 16.56 0.19
CA THR A 511 13.89 16.18 -0.32
C THR A 511 14.75 17.40 -0.62
N ASN A 512 14.13 18.50 -1.07
CA ASN A 512 14.80 19.74 -1.49
C ASN A 512 15.99 19.45 -2.43
N GLY A 513 15.78 18.52 -3.39
CA GLY A 513 16.78 18.10 -4.37
C GLY A 513 17.92 17.22 -3.83
N ASN A 514 17.87 16.75 -2.58
CA ASN A 514 18.88 15.89 -1.98
C ASN A 514 18.29 14.52 -1.59
N LYS A 515 19.13 13.48 -1.59
CA LYS A 515 18.76 12.19 -1.03
C LYS A 515 18.53 12.31 0.47
N ARG A 516 17.44 11.73 0.98
CA ARG A 516 17.08 11.67 2.41
C ARG A 516 16.89 10.22 2.82
N VAL A 517 17.33 9.84 4.00
CA VAL A 517 17.09 8.50 4.56
C VAL A 517 16.10 8.64 5.71
N ILE A 518 14.92 8.04 5.56
CA ILE A 518 13.92 7.97 6.63
C ILE A 518 14.01 6.62 7.33
N GLY A 519 13.76 6.59 8.63
CA GLY A 519 13.56 5.36 9.38
C GLY A 519 12.06 5.08 9.51
N MET A 520 11.63 3.84 9.28
CA MET A 520 10.24 3.44 9.47
C MET A 520 10.14 2.28 10.46
N ALA A 521 9.20 2.40 11.40
CA ALA A 521 8.82 1.33 12.31
C ALA A 521 7.67 0.53 11.69
N VAL A 522 7.87 -0.78 11.58
CA VAL A 522 6.86 -1.71 11.07
C VAL A 522 5.93 -2.09 12.21
N ILE A 523 4.62 -1.91 12.04
CA ILE A 523 3.62 -2.24 13.08
C ILE A 523 3.33 -3.75 13.04
N PRO A 524 3.65 -4.50 14.11
CA PRO A 524 3.51 -5.96 14.08
C PRO A 524 2.05 -6.41 14.13
N ILE A 525 1.83 -7.61 13.60
CA ILE A 525 0.53 -8.30 13.64
C ILE A 525 0.62 -9.45 14.64
N GLU A 526 -0.35 -9.52 15.54
CA GLU A 526 -0.41 -10.54 16.58
C GLU A 526 -1.25 -11.74 16.12
N ASN A 527 -0.76 -12.95 16.41
CA ASN A 527 -1.58 -14.15 16.46
C ASN A 527 -2.22 -14.25 17.85
N PHE A 528 -3.43 -13.72 18.01
CA PHE A 528 -4.12 -13.75 19.30
C PHE A 528 -5.24 -14.80 19.35
N THR A 529 -5.40 -15.43 20.52
CA THR A 529 -6.61 -16.19 20.85
C THR A 529 -7.45 -15.43 21.87
N ALA A 530 -8.78 -15.40 21.71
CA ALA A 530 -9.69 -14.66 22.59
C ALA A 530 -9.74 -15.14 24.08
N SER A 531 -8.79 -15.96 24.53
CA SER A 531 -8.75 -16.61 25.85
C SER A 531 -7.45 -16.45 26.65
N GLY A 532 -6.61 -15.44 26.36
CA GLY A 532 -5.48 -15.00 27.20
C GLY A 532 -4.10 -15.06 26.52
N THR A 533 -3.10 -14.37 27.10
CA THR A 533 -1.81 -14.03 26.46
C THR A 533 -0.75 -15.14 26.44
N SER A 534 -0.99 -16.29 27.10
CA SER A 534 0.08 -17.30 27.30
C SER A 534 0.50 -18.04 26.03
N ASN A 535 -0.26 -17.92 24.94
CA ASN A 535 0.03 -18.54 23.64
C ASN A 535 0.04 -17.51 22.49
N ASP A 536 -0.05 -16.22 22.81
CA ASP A 536 -0.05 -15.17 21.80
C ASP A 536 1.40 -14.91 21.37
N TYR A 537 1.60 -14.65 20.08
CA TYR A 537 2.91 -14.28 19.51
C TYR A 537 2.71 -13.33 18.34
N PHE A 538 3.75 -12.59 17.98
CA PHE A 538 3.72 -11.75 16.79
C PHE A 538 4.21 -12.53 15.57
N TYR A 539 3.46 -12.43 14.47
CA TYR A 539 3.93 -12.94 13.19
C TYR A 539 5.20 -12.18 12.78
N PRO A 540 6.21 -12.86 12.21
CA PRO A 540 7.32 -12.14 11.59
C PRO A 540 6.80 -11.22 10.49
N ASN A 541 7.30 -9.99 10.46
CA ASN A 541 6.82 -8.97 9.53
C ASN A 541 7.02 -9.41 8.07
N PHE A 542 6.12 -8.96 7.20
CA PHE A 542 6.09 -9.21 5.74
C PHE A 542 5.84 -10.66 5.30
N ILE A 543 5.80 -11.63 6.23
CA ILE A 543 5.36 -12.99 5.93
C ILE A 543 3.82 -13.02 5.98
N PRO A 544 3.12 -13.44 4.90
CA PRO A 544 1.68 -13.66 4.97
C PRO A 544 1.30 -14.56 6.16
N THR A 545 0.33 -14.13 6.96
CA THR A 545 -0.09 -14.85 8.18
C THR A 545 -0.58 -16.27 7.88
N THR A 546 -1.11 -16.50 6.68
CA THR A 546 -1.54 -17.82 6.17
C THR A 546 -0.38 -18.77 5.84
N LEU A 547 0.85 -18.25 5.74
CA LEU A 547 2.07 -19.01 5.44
C LEU A 547 2.94 -19.27 6.68
N TRP A 548 2.58 -18.69 7.82
CA TRP A 548 3.32 -18.85 9.07
C TRP A 548 2.54 -19.67 10.10
N SER A 549 3.15 -20.74 10.60
CA SER A 549 2.57 -21.59 11.63
C SER A 549 3.59 -22.08 12.68
N TYR A 550 4.76 -21.43 12.74
CA TYR A 550 5.91 -21.92 13.51
C TYR A 550 6.02 -21.30 14.92
N GLY A 551 5.11 -20.39 15.28
CA GLY A 551 5.12 -19.69 16.56
C GLY A 551 6.11 -18.54 16.61
N ASP A 552 6.49 -18.15 17.83
CA ASP A 552 7.51 -17.14 18.10
C ASP A 552 8.93 -17.70 17.95
N VAL A 553 9.77 -16.95 17.25
CA VAL A 553 11.19 -17.27 16.97
C VAL A 553 12.16 -16.33 17.70
N GLY A 554 11.78 -15.89 18.91
CA GLY A 554 12.67 -15.14 19.83
C GLY A 554 12.38 -13.64 19.84
N HIS A 555 11.26 -13.23 19.27
CA HIS A 555 10.98 -11.84 18.98
C HIS A 555 10.04 -11.24 20.01
N ASP A 556 10.58 -10.38 20.87
CA ASP A 556 9.84 -9.74 21.96
C ASP A 556 9.80 -8.22 21.80
N TYR A 557 8.65 -7.71 21.31
CA TYR A 557 8.40 -6.27 21.15
C TYR A 557 8.29 -5.53 22.49
N CYS A 558 7.89 -6.19 23.57
CA CYS A 558 7.81 -5.57 24.89
C CYS A 558 9.21 -5.28 25.44
N LEU A 559 10.10 -6.28 25.41
CA LEU A 559 11.53 -6.11 25.73
C LEU A 559 12.20 -5.16 24.73
N GLY A 560 11.73 -5.15 23.49
CA GLY A 560 12.24 -4.31 22.41
C GLY A 560 12.29 -2.83 22.78
N VAL A 561 11.21 -2.30 23.36
CA VAL A 561 11.13 -0.90 23.83
C VAL A 561 11.66 -0.67 25.25
N GLY A 562 12.38 -1.64 25.81
CA GLY A 562 13.10 -1.48 27.08
C GLY A 562 12.28 -1.77 28.33
N ASN A 563 11.13 -2.44 28.21
CA ASN A 563 10.48 -3.01 29.38
C ASN A 563 11.32 -4.18 29.95
N ASP A 564 11.31 -4.37 31.27
CA ASP A 564 11.95 -5.54 31.88
C ASP A 564 11.10 -6.80 31.64
N ALA A 565 11.73 -7.98 31.59
CA ALA A 565 11.02 -9.26 31.41
C ALA A 565 9.90 -9.50 32.44
N SER A 566 10.03 -8.95 33.66
CA SER A 566 8.99 -9.03 34.69
C SER A 566 7.79 -8.09 34.47
N ALA A 567 7.91 -7.13 33.56
CA ALA A 567 6.84 -6.23 33.13
C ALA A 567 6.14 -6.76 31.85
N CYS A 568 6.81 -7.59 31.05
CA CYS A 568 6.27 -8.23 29.84
C CYS A 568 5.33 -9.41 30.14
N ASN A 569 4.39 -9.21 31.05
CA ASN A 569 3.32 -10.15 31.37
C ASN A 569 1.94 -9.51 31.47
N THR A 570 1.85 -8.19 31.26
CA THR A 570 0.59 -7.48 31.13
C THR A 570 0.29 -7.24 29.67
N TYR A 571 -1.00 -7.32 29.34
CA TYR A 571 -1.49 -7.12 27.99
C TYR A 571 -1.04 -5.78 27.39
N GLU A 572 -1.19 -4.69 28.16
CA GLU A 572 -0.86 -3.34 27.70
C GLU A 572 0.62 -3.19 27.29
N ASN A 573 1.56 -3.87 27.95
CA ASN A 573 2.99 -3.71 27.67
C ASN A 573 3.45 -4.36 26.35
N TYR A 574 2.70 -5.33 25.81
CA TYR A 574 3.01 -5.93 24.51
C TYR A 574 2.73 -4.99 23.33
N TYR A 575 1.92 -3.94 23.52
CA TYR A 575 1.60 -2.95 22.48
C TYR A 575 2.37 -1.64 22.62
N ASP A 576 3.23 -1.54 23.63
CA ASP A 576 4.01 -0.33 23.93
C ASP A 576 4.95 0.04 22.76
N TYR A 577 5.44 -0.96 22.01
CA TYR A 577 6.14 -0.72 20.74
C TYR A 577 5.27 0.00 19.71
N SER A 578 4.08 -0.53 19.43
CA SER A 578 3.14 0.08 18.48
C SER A 578 2.70 1.47 18.95
N THR A 579 2.44 1.65 20.24
CA THR A 579 2.13 2.97 20.83
C THR A 579 3.30 3.93 20.68
N THR A 580 4.54 3.51 20.97
CA THR A 580 5.74 4.33 20.79
C THR A 580 5.92 4.75 19.34
N ALA A 581 5.76 3.83 18.39
CA ALA A 581 5.88 4.09 16.96
C ALA A 581 4.81 5.05 16.43
N LEU A 582 3.59 5.00 16.99
CA LEU A 582 2.46 5.79 16.51
C LEU A 582 2.31 7.15 17.23
N HIS A 583 3.00 7.36 18.34
CA HIS A 583 2.84 8.57 19.17
C HIS A 583 3.66 9.75 18.64
N SER A 584 3.12 10.98 18.73
CA SER A 584 3.80 12.18 18.19
C SER A 584 4.90 12.77 19.08
N SER A 585 4.98 12.33 20.34
CA SER A 585 6.01 12.77 21.30
C SER A 585 7.14 11.75 21.53
N TYR A 586 7.05 10.58 20.90
CA TYR A 586 8.02 9.50 21.06
C TYR A 586 8.42 8.98 19.68
N SER A 587 9.54 8.28 19.60
CA SER A 587 9.98 7.62 18.38
C SER A 587 10.72 6.35 18.77
N VAL A 588 10.64 5.33 17.92
CA VAL A 588 11.47 4.15 18.01
C VAL A 588 12.92 4.56 17.69
N ASP A 589 13.70 4.81 18.74
CA ASP A 589 15.09 5.29 18.65
C ASP A 589 16.08 4.11 18.50
N THR A 590 17.19 4.37 17.81
CA THR A 590 18.30 3.42 17.56
C THR A 590 19.63 4.10 17.84
N SER A 591 20.54 3.37 18.47
CA SER A 591 21.89 3.83 18.79
C SER A 591 22.84 3.82 17.59
N ARG A 592 22.36 3.45 16.39
CA ARG A 592 23.13 3.52 15.13
C ARG A 592 23.80 4.88 14.90
N PHE A 593 23.15 5.96 15.34
CA PHE A 593 23.68 7.33 15.28
C PHE A 593 23.97 7.87 16.68
N TYR A 594 23.32 8.96 17.07
CA TYR A 594 23.42 9.56 18.40
C TYR A 594 22.22 9.20 19.29
N GLY A 595 21.46 8.16 18.92
CA GLY A 595 20.41 7.59 19.75
C GLY A 595 20.96 6.95 21.01
N SER A 596 20.11 6.87 22.03
CA SER A 596 20.52 6.40 23.37
C SER A 596 20.08 4.97 23.68
N THR A 597 19.30 4.36 22.79
CA THR A 597 18.64 3.07 22.99
C THR A 597 18.50 2.36 21.65
N ASN A 598 18.37 1.03 21.67
CA ASN A 598 17.89 0.24 20.54
C ASN A 598 16.47 -0.23 20.87
N ALA A 599 15.48 0.62 20.60
CA ALA A 599 14.07 0.41 20.96
C ALA A 599 13.35 -0.58 20.02
N LEU A 600 14.07 -1.60 19.58
CA LEU A 600 13.61 -2.64 18.66
C LEU A 600 13.68 -3.99 19.37
N PRO A 601 12.84 -4.96 18.97
CA PRO A 601 13.10 -6.36 19.21
C PRO A 601 14.53 -6.76 18.83
N GLU A 602 15.01 -7.76 19.54
CA GLU A 602 16.30 -8.38 19.26
C GLU A 602 16.33 -9.02 17.85
N GLY A 603 17.48 -8.90 17.17
CA GLY A 603 17.65 -9.41 15.82
C GLY A 603 16.90 -8.64 14.74
N GLN A 604 16.59 -7.34 14.93
CA GLN A 604 15.80 -6.54 13.98
C GLN A 604 16.41 -5.17 13.67
N SER A 605 16.12 -4.63 12.49
CA SER A 605 16.40 -3.25 12.09
C SER A 605 15.14 -2.37 12.03
N LEU A 606 15.31 -1.06 12.06
CA LEU A 606 14.34 -0.15 11.42
C LEU A 606 14.35 -0.41 9.92
N TRP A 607 13.27 -0.02 9.23
CA TRP A 607 13.30 0.04 7.77
C TRP A 607 13.92 1.37 7.36
N TRP A 608 15.13 1.31 6.81
CA TRP A 608 15.83 2.47 6.29
C TRP A 608 15.51 2.66 4.82
N GLN A 609 14.79 3.73 4.48
CA GLN A 609 14.38 4.01 3.10
C GLN A 609 15.08 5.28 2.61
N VAL A 610 15.89 5.15 1.55
CA VAL A 610 16.44 6.28 0.80
C VAL A 610 15.34 6.82 -0.11
N LEU A 611 15.10 8.12 -0.02
CA LEU A 611 14.26 8.91 -0.91
C LEU A 611 15.17 9.69 -1.86
N ASN A 612 15.10 9.38 -3.15
CA ASN A 612 15.96 9.96 -4.17
C ASN A 612 15.13 10.81 -5.16
N PRO A 613 15.24 12.15 -5.16
CA PRO A 613 14.46 12.99 -6.07
C PRO A 613 14.95 12.95 -7.53
N SER A 614 16.09 12.29 -7.79
CA SER A 614 16.75 12.27 -9.10
C SER A 614 16.91 10.86 -9.71
N GLY A 615 16.27 9.86 -9.11
CA GLY A 615 16.35 8.47 -9.54
C GLY A 615 15.64 7.56 -8.53
N VAL A 616 15.96 6.27 -8.58
CA VAL A 616 15.40 5.28 -7.67
C VAL A 616 15.99 5.45 -6.27
N GLY A 617 15.15 5.36 -5.24
CA GLY A 617 15.57 5.32 -3.84
C GLY A 617 15.49 3.91 -3.28
N VAL A 618 16.62 3.39 -2.78
CA VAL A 618 16.70 2.03 -2.22
C VAL A 618 16.30 2.00 -0.75
N GLY A 619 15.75 0.89 -0.27
CA GLY A 619 15.41 0.68 1.13
C GLY A 619 15.74 -0.73 1.60
N LEU A 620 16.01 -0.84 2.90
CA LEU A 620 16.44 -2.09 3.54
C LEU A 620 15.79 -2.23 4.92
N TRP A 621 15.23 -3.41 5.15
CA TRP A 621 14.84 -3.89 6.48
C TRP A 621 15.26 -5.34 6.63
N ALA A 622 15.73 -5.72 7.82
CA ALA A 622 16.14 -7.08 8.11
C ALA A 622 15.70 -7.55 9.50
N GLN A 623 15.41 -8.84 9.57
CA GLN A 623 15.26 -9.61 10.79
C GLN A 623 16.10 -10.90 10.66
N ILE A 624 16.96 -11.12 11.65
CA ILE A 624 17.74 -12.33 11.84
C ILE A 624 17.52 -12.75 13.28
N SER A 625 16.71 -13.79 13.49
CA SER A 625 16.33 -14.24 14.82
C SER A 625 16.82 -15.65 15.05
N LEU A 626 17.48 -15.88 16.17
CA LEU A 626 17.83 -17.20 16.68
C LEU A 626 17.16 -17.38 18.04
N LYS A 627 16.71 -18.60 18.32
CA LYS A 627 16.09 -18.95 19.60
C LYS A 627 16.44 -20.36 19.96
N ASP A 628 17.10 -20.56 21.09
CA ASP A 628 17.45 -21.87 21.61
C ASP A 628 17.57 -21.86 23.14
N SER A 629 17.90 -23.02 23.73
CA SER A 629 18.13 -23.12 25.18
C SER A 629 19.59 -22.93 25.59
N TYR A 630 20.49 -22.60 24.65
CA TYR A 630 21.93 -22.54 24.89
C TYR A 630 22.27 -21.41 25.88
N ASP A 631 22.97 -21.77 26.95
CA ASP A 631 23.34 -20.86 28.04
C ASP A 631 24.82 -20.43 27.99
N GLY A 632 25.44 -20.53 26.80
CA GLY A 632 26.82 -20.13 26.53
C GLY A 632 27.88 -21.21 26.83
N ALA A 633 29.13 -20.96 26.45
CA ALA A 633 30.24 -21.92 26.64
C ALA A 633 30.51 -22.29 28.11
N SER A 634 30.18 -21.40 29.05
CA SER A 634 30.28 -21.69 30.49
C SER A 634 29.09 -22.49 31.04
N GLY A 635 28.05 -22.68 30.23
CA GLY A 635 26.79 -23.31 30.59
C GLY A 635 26.74 -24.84 30.42
N SER A 636 25.54 -25.39 30.22
CA SER A 636 25.27 -26.84 30.22
C SER A 636 24.33 -27.35 29.13
N THR A 637 23.68 -26.49 28.35
CA THR A 637 22.72 -26.88 27.30
C THR A 637 23.37 -26.92 25.92
N THR A 638 22.71 -27.56 24.95
CA THR A 638 23.14 -27.68 23.55
C THR A 638 22.36 -26.70 22.66
N ARG A 639 22.81 -26.51 21.41
CA ARG A 639 22.11 -25.68 20.39
C ARG A 639 21.18 -26.49 19.47
N ASP A 640 20.98 -27.78 19.72
CA ASP A 640 20.19 -28.67 18.84
C ASP A 640 18.69 -28.33 18.82
N ASP A 641 18.19 -27.62 19.83
CA ASP A 641 16.82 -27.10 19.88
C ASP A 641 16.65 -25.74 19.20
N GLN A 642 17.68 -25.24 18.51
CA GLN A 642 17.65 -23.93 17.87
C GLN A 642 16.64 -23.83 16.74
N GLN A 643 15.86 -22.75 16.81
CA GLN A 643 15.04 -22.23 15.74
C GLN A 643 15.71 -20.98 15.18
N SER A 644 15.64 -20.79 13.87
CA SER A 644 16.23 -19.62 13.23
C SER A 644 15.41 -19.10 12.06
N LEU A 645 15.39 -17.78 11.90
CA LEU A 645 14.70 -17.05 10.85
C LEU A 645 15.66 -16.02 10.23
N LEU A 646 15.79 -16.08 8.91
CA LEU A 646 16.32 -14.98 8.09
C LEU A 646 15.14 -14.36 7.35
N ASN A 647 14.97 -13.05 7.44
CA ASN A 647 13.84 -12.32 6.86
C ASN A 647 14.32 -10.93 6.40
N VAL A 648 14.41 -10.71 5.08
CA VAL A 648 15.02 -9.50 4.51
C VAL A 648 14.12 -8.89 3.45
N VAL A 649 13.93 -7.57 3.55
CA VAL A 649 13.17 -6.74 2.61
C VAL A 649 14.11 -5.75 1.95
N ILE A 650 14.07 -5.70 0.63
CA ILE A 650 14.76 -4.71 -0.20
C ILE A 650 13.70 -3.99 -1.03
N SER A 651 13.67 -2.67 -1.00
CA SER A 651 12.67 -1.87 -1.70
C SER A 651 13.30 -0.82 -2.61
N ASN A 652 12.65 -0.55 -3.72
CA ASN A 652 12.91 0.58 -4.60
C ASN A 652 11.68 1.50 -4.60
N VAL A 653 11.92 2.79 -4.43
CA VAL A 653 10.90 3.84 -4.48
C VAL A 653 11.25 4.82 -5.58
N ASP A 654 10.31 5.06 -6.50
CA ASP A 654 10.43 6.05 -7.56
C ASP A 654 9.05 6.63 -7.90
N TYR A 655 9.01 7.71 -8.68
CA TYR A 655 7.77 8.23 -9.23
C TYR A 655 7.05 7.18 -10.09
N ARG A 656 5.73 7.06 -9.91
CA ARG A 656 4.91 6.09 -10.65
C ARG A 656 4.96 6.31 -12.16
N LYS A 657 5.03 7.55 -12.63
CA LYS A 657 5.23 7.88 -14.06
C LYS A 657 6.48 7.25 -14.71
N ASN A 658 7.49 6.88 -13.92
CA ASN A 658 8.70 6.25 -14.43
C ASN A 658 8.52 4.74 -14.63
N ASP A 659 7.65 4.10 -13.84
CA ASP A 659 7.33 2.68 -13.98
C ASP A 659 6.02 2.45 -14.73
N THR A 660 6.13 2.55 -16.05
CA THR A 660 4.99 2.34 -16.96
C THR A 660 4.59 0.88 -17.15
N THR A 661 5.26 -0.07 -16.46
CA THR A 661 4.88 -1.49 -16.49
C THR A 661 3.77 -1.79 -15.49
N ARG A 662 3.74 -1.05 -14.37
CA ARG A 662 2.72 -1.13 -13.32
C ARG A 662 1.77 0.06 -13.32
N TYR A 663 2.22 1.22 -13.81
CA TYR A 663 1.46 2.47 -13.79
C TYR A 663 1.32 3.07 -15.19
N SER A 664 0.54 4.14 -15.29
CA SER A 664 0.37 4.92 -16.52
C SER A 664 1.34 6.10 -16.53
N ALA A 665 1.78 6.52 -17.72
CA ALA A 665 2.76 7.60 -17.86
C ALA A 665 2.34 8.95 -17.23
N GLY A 666 1.03 9.14 -16.97
CA GLY A 666 0.49 10.32 -16.32
C GLY A 666 0.30 10.22 -14.81
N ASP A 667 0.55 9.07 -14.18
CA ASP A 667 0.37 8.90 -12.74
C ASP A 667 1.37 9.76 -11.95
N THR A 668 0.89 10.39 -10.87
CA THR A 668 1.69 11.19 -9.95
C THR A 668 2.01 10.42 -8.66
N GLY A 669 2.81 10.95 -7.75
CA GLY A 669 3.19 10.28 -6.51
C GLY A 669 4.23 9.17 -6.70
N LEU A 670 4.69 8.63 -5.58
CA LEU A 670 5.69 7.55 -5.54
C LEU A 670 5.02 6.18 -5.55
N GLY A 671 5.67 5.20 -6.20
CA GLY A 671 5.36 3.77 -6.10
C GLY A 671 6.53 3.01 -5.49
N MET A 672 6.29 1.78 -5.07
CA MET A 672 7.31 0.90 -4.49
C MET A 672 7.39 -0.41 -5.28
N ASP A 673 8.59 -0.81 -5.69
CA ASP A 673 8.93 -2.12 -6.24
C ASP A 673 9.96 -2.78 -5.33
N GLY A 674 9.70 -3.96 -4.81
CA GLY A 674 10.64 -4.56 -3.87
C GLY A 674 10.55 -6.06 -3.81
N TYR A 675 11.52 -6.62 -3.12
CA TYR A 675 11.74 -8.04 -2.97
C TYR A 675 11.85 -8.37 -1.49
N HIS A 676 11.16 -9.44 -1.10
CA HIS A 676 11.24 -10.03 0.22
C HIS A 676 11.61 -11.49 0.10
N TYR A 677 12.61 -11.90 0.87
CA TYR A 677 12.97 -13.30 1.04
C TYR A 677 12.99 -13.63 2.53
N TRP A 678 12.45 -14.80 2.86
CA TRP A 678 12.60 -15.36 4.18
C TRP A 678 12.89 -16.86 4.12
N SER A 679 13.60 -17.35 5.12
CA SER A 679 13.83 -18.78 5.35
C SER A 679 13.84 -19.08 6.84
N TYR A 680 13.29 -20.23 7.21
CA TYR A 680 13.11 -20.68 8.57
C TYR A 680 13.61 -22.12 8.72
N GLN A 681 14.48 -22.33 9.71
CA GLN A 681 14.88 -23.65 10.18
C GLN A 681 14.26 -23.89 11.56
N GLY A 682 13.40 -24.91 11.63
CA GLY A 682 12.82 -25.35 12.91
C GLY A 682 13.79 -26.18 13.74
N ALA A 683 13.49 -26.32 15.03
CA ALA A 683 14.26 -27.12 15.97
C ALA A 683 14.39 -28.57 15.49
N THR A 684 15.63 -29.08 15.49
CA THR A 684 15.95 -30.41 14.93
C THR A 684 16.34 -31.42 16.01
N ASN A 685 16.31 -31.08 17.29
CA ASN A 685 16.64 -31.94 18.44
C ASN A 685 15.73 -33.18 18.64
N ALA A 686 14.55 -33.23 18.02
CA ALA A 686 13.68 -34.38 18.10
C ALA A 686 14.05 -35.44 17.05
N ASP A 687 14.00 -36.72 17.42
CA ASP A 687 14.17 -37.85 16.49
C ASP A 687 12.98 -37.92 15.51
N ASN A 688 13.06 -37.11 14.45
CA ASN A 688 11.99 -36.85 13.49
C ASN A 688 12.47 -36.84 12.03
N ASP A 689 13.59 -37.51 11.74
CA ASP A 689 14.30 -37.49 10.44
C ASP A 689 14.81 -36.09 10.01
N GLY A 690 14.80 -35.10 10.91
CA GLY A 690 15.25 -33.73 10.70
C GLY A 690 14.19 -32.86 10.01
N LEU A 691 13.85 -31.71 10.61
CA LEU A 691 13.02 -30.70 9.96
C LEU A 691 13.79 -30.02 8.83
N GLY A 692 13.18 -29.89 7.66
CA GLY A 692 13.76 -29.18 6.53
C GLY A 692 13.57 -27.66 6.58
N ILE A 693 14.32 -26.97 5.73
CA ILE A 693 14.26 -25.51 5.59
C ILE A 693 12.96 -25.10 4.88
N ASN A 694 12.12 -24.33 5.57
CA ASN A 694 10.96 -23.68 4.94
C ASN A 694 11.36 -22.28 4.47
N TYR A 695 10.83 -21.83 3.35
CA TYR A 695 11.23 -20.55 2.78
C TYR A 695 10.15 -19.96 1.89
N GLY A 696 10.22 -18.65 1.69
CA GLY A 696 9.32 -17.97 0.78
C GLY A 696 9.84 -16.64 0.28
N THR A 697 9.18 -16.17 -0.76
CA THR A 697 9.39 -14.88 -1.38
C THR A 697 8.08 -14.10 -1.40
N SER A 698 8.18 -12.78 -1.31
CA SER A 698 7.04 -11.90 -1.61
C SER A 698 7.52 -10.68 -2.39
N PRO A 699 6.72 -10.17 -3.33
CA PRO A 699 6.88 -8.79 -3.77
C PRO A 699 6.63 -7.84 -2.59
N ILE A 700 7.34 -6.72 -2.59
CA ILE A 700 7.13 -5.61 -1.64
C ILE A 700 6.65 -4.39 -2.43
N GLU A 701 5.36 -4.11 -2.29
CA GLU A 701 4.71 -2.95 -2.89
C GLU A 701 3.98 -2.17 -1.80
N CYS A 702 3.23 -1.14 -2.19
CA CYS A 702 2.41 -0.36 -1.26
C CYS A 702 1.06 -0.01 -1.86
N ALA A 703 0.10 0.28 -1.01
CA ALA A 703 -1.25 0.58 -1.45
C ALA A 703 -1.34 2.00 -2.04
N THR A 704 -1.48 2.11 -3.37
CA THR A 704 -1.67 3.40 -4.05
C THR A 704 -3.09 3.52 -4.62
N SER A 705 -3.43 4.71 -5.13
CA SER A 705 -4.66 5.00 -5.85
C SER A 705 -4.39 6.01 -6.96
N ASN A 706 -5.41 6.54 -7.63
CA ASN A 706 -5.21 7.60 -8.61
C ASN A 706 -4.55 8.85 -7.96
N ASP A 707 -5.05 9.30 -6.80
CA ASP A 707 -4.52 10.50 -6.12
C ASP A 707 -3.50 10.22 -5.03
N SER A 708 -3.46 9.03 -4.44
CA SER A 708 -2.53 8.72 -3.35
C SER A 708 -1.35 7.87 -3.84
N GLY A 709 -0.13 8.33 -3.62
CA GLY A 709 1.08 7.53 -3.78
C GLY A 709 1.28 6.52 -2.64
N CYS A 710 2.48 5.96 -2.58
CA CYS A 710 2.89 4.96 -1.59
C CYS A 710 2.78 5.43 -0.13
N PHE A 711 3.11 6.70 0.09
CA PHE A 711 3.11 7.32 1.41
C PHE A 711 1.87 8.17 1.62
N TRP A 712 1.47 8.29 2.88
CA TRP A 712 0.51 9.27 3.38
C TRP A 712 1.28 10.41 4.04
N GLY A 713 0.76 11.63 3.96
CA GLY A 713 1.45 12.83 4.41
C GLY A 713 1.35 13.07 5.92
N ASP A 714 2.23 13.95 6.38
CA ASP A 714 2.12 14.67 7.65
C ASP A 714 2.22 16.19 7.38
N SER A 715 1.77 16.96 8.36
CA SER A 715 1.78 18.43 8.47
C SER A 715 3.15 19.11 8.16
N SER A 716 4.26 18.37 8.24
CA SER A 716 5.63 18.84 7.94
C SER A 716 6.04 18.71 6.46
N ASN A 717 5.22 18.08 5.61
CA ASN A 717 5.57 17.54 4.28
C ASN A 717 6.51 16.32 4.32
N GLN A 718 6.84 15.76 5.48
CA GLN A 718 7.47 14.45 5.57
C GLN A 718 6.44 13.36 5.20
N PRO A 719 6.87 12.19 4.68
CA PRO A 719 6.02 11.01 4.70
C PRO A 719 5.66 10.63 6.15
N GLY A 720 4.39 10.40 6.46
CA GLY A 720 3.95 9.95 7.78
C GLY A 720 3.91 8.42 7.93
N GLY A 721 3.49 7.72 6.88
CA GLY A 721 3.42 6.25 6.88
C GLY A 721 2.96 5.67 5.55
N ALA A 722 3.00 4.34 5.44
CA ALA A 722 2.60 3.60 4.26
C ALA A 722 1.97 2.25 4.66
N MET A 723 1.06 1.76 3.82
CA MET A 723 0.58 0.38 3.90
C MET A 723 1.36 -0.46 2.91
N ILE A 724 2.27 -1.26 3.42
CA ILE A 724 3.12 -2.18 2.64
C ILE A 724 2.32 -3.45 2.38
N THR A 725 2.33 -3.91 1.14
CA THR A 725 1.51 -5.03 0.68
C THR A 725 2.26 -5.88 -0.33
N SER A 726 1.84 -7.15 -0.50
CA SER A 726 2.36 -8.00 -1.57
C SER A 726 1.90 -7.57 -2.96
N SER A 727 0.89 -6.69 -3.05
CA SER A 727 0.40 -6.15 -4.31
C SER A 727 -0.38 -4.85 -4.11
N ASP A 728 0.07 -3.78 -4.77
CA ASP A 728 -0.63 -2.52 -4.94
C ASP A 728 -2.01 -2.77 -5.59
N PRO A 729 -3.12 -2.23 -5.04
CA PRO A 729 -4.44 -2.38 -5.62
C PRO A 729 -4.69 -1.47 -6.84
N TYR A 730 -3.85 -0.47 -7.09
CA TYR A 730 -3.97 0.43 -8.25
C TYR A 730 -3.20 -0.04 -9.48
N LYS A 731 -2.15 -0.86 -9.30
CA LYS A 731 -1.29 -1.27 -10.41
C LYS A 731 -2.06 -1.99 -11.51
N SER A 732 -1.57 -1.88 -12.73
CA SER A 732 -2.08 -2.66 -13.85
C SER A 732 -1.68 -4.13 -13.74
N GLY A 733 -2.57 -5.01 -14.18
CA GLY A 733 -2.32 -6.45 -14.23
C GLY A 733 -2.93 -7.21 -13.05
N ASP A 734 -2.52 -8.47 -12.92
CA ASP A 734 -2.99 -9.34 -11.86
C ASP A 734 -2.36 -8.98 -10.51
N MET A 735 -3.05 -9.32 -9.42
CA MET A 735 -2.50 -9.22 -8.07
C MET A 735 -1.31 -10.15 -7.94
N THR A 736 -0.20 -9.68 -7.36
CA THR A 736 0.96 -10.52 -7.07
C THR A 736 0.87 -11.10 -5.66
N LEU A 737 1.32 -12.33 -5.49
CA LEU A 737 1.28 -13.06 -4.22
C LEU A 737 2.68 -13.47 -3.78
N GLY A 738 2.85 -13.59 -2.46
CA GLY A 738 3.98 -14.31 -1.91
C GLY A 738 3.86 -15.81 -2.18
N VAL A 739 5.00 -16.48 -2.31
CA VAL A 739 5.14 -17.92 -2.53
C VAL A 739 5.95 -18.51 -1.38
N ASN A 740 5.47 -19.60 -0.79
CA ASN A 740 6.19 -20.37 0.20
C ASN A 740 6.35 -21.81 -0.28
N TYR A 741 7.50 -22.41 0.01
CA TYR A 741 7.68 -23.85 -0.03
C TYR A 741 7.92 -24.38 1.38
N ASN A 742 7.04 -25.29 1.81
CA ASN A 742 7.24 -26.06 3.03
C ASN A 742 7.91 -27.38 2.66
N SER A 743 9.18 -27.50 3.01
CA SER A 743 10.00 -28.65 2.66
C SER A 743 9.72 -29.87 3.55
N ASN A 744 8.97 -29.71 4.64
CA ASN A 744 8.63 -30.84 5.52
C ASN A 744 7.48 -31.69 4.96
N ASN A 745 6.73 -31.17 3.98
CA ASN A 745 5.61 -31.86 3.36
C ASN A 745 5.57 -31.71 1.83
N ASP A 746 6.65 -31.20 1.24
CA ASP A 746 6.84 -30.96 -0.20
C ASP A 746 5.75 -30.08 -0.84
N THR A 747 5.23 -29.07 -0.13
CA THR A 747 4.10 -28.25 -0.63
C THR A 747 4.44 -26.79 -0.91
N PHE A 748 3.97 -26.30 -2.04
CA PHE A 748 3.91 -24.87 -2.33
C PHE A 748 2.57 -24.27 -1.88
N SER A 749 2.65 -23.09 -1.29
CA SER A 749 1.51 -22.27 -0.91
C SER A 749 1.71 -20.82 -1.38
N THR A 750 0.62 -20.08 -1.51
CA THR A 750 0.65 -18.65 -1.85
C THR A 750 -0.11 -17.86 -0.80
N GLY A 751 0.23 -16.58 -0.62
CA GLY A 751 -0.44 -15.69 0.33
C GLY A 751 -0.27 -14.22 -0.01
N SER A 752 -1.08 -13.38 0.61
CA SER A 752 -0.94 -11.92 0.58
C SER A 752 -0.73 -11.39 2.00
N PHE A 753 -0.13 -10.21 2.12
CA PHE A 753 0.01 -9.53 3.40
C PHE A 753 -0.29 -8.03 3.24
N ASN A 754 -0.64 -7.39 4.36
CA ASN A 754 -0.81 -5.95 4.47
C ASN A 754 -0.30 -5.52 5.85
N VAL A 755 0.78 -4.75 5.88
CA VAL A 755 1.46 -4.32 7.10
C VAL A 755 1.70 -2.83 7.03
N SER A 756 1.32 -2.12 8.08
CA SER A 756 1.56 -0.67 8.18
C SER A 756 3.00 -0.40 8.63
N ALA A 757 3.67 0.53 7.97
CA ALA A 757 4.96 1.06 8.38
C ALA A 757 4.86 2.57 8.56
N VAL A 758 5.32 3.08 9.70
CA VAL A 758 5.19 4.49 10.07
C VAL A 758 6.55 5.14 10.24
N VAL A 759 6.71 6.36 9.73
CA VAL A 759 7.98 7.07 9.75
C VAL A 759 8.31 7.48 11.18
N GLN A 760 9.58 7.38 11.53
CA GLN A 760 10.13 7.75 12.83
C GLN A 760 11.14 8.87 12.65
N ASP A 761 11.19 9.78 13.62
CA ASP A 761 12.28 10.74 13.70
C ASP A 761 13.58 10.02 14.08
N VAL A 762 14.68 10.48 13.53
CA VAL A 762 16.01 9.89 13.68
C VAL A 762 16.97 10.88 14.33
N ARG A 763 18.08 10.40 14.89
CA ARG A 763 19.06 11.26 15.61
C ARG A 763 20.43 11.26 14.93
N PRO A 764 20.58 11.88 13.75
CA PRO A 764 21.85 11.94 13.03
C PRO A 764 22.90 12.81 13.75
N SER A 765 22.51 13.58 14.77
CA SER A 765 23.40 14.39 15.60
C SER A 765 23.00 14.35 17.07
N SER A 766 23.93 14.69 17.98
CA SER A 766 23.65 14.73 19.41
C SER A 766 22.68 15.84 19.85
N SER A 767 22.29 16.75 18.95
CA SER A 767 21.54 17.97 19.30
C SER A 767 20.02 17.84 19.28
N SER A 768 19.45 16.98 18.43
CA SER A 768 17.99 16.86 18.24
C SER A 768 17.62 15.63 17.42
N TYR A 769 16.34 15.24 17.53
CA TYR A 769 15.66 14.40 16.55
C TYR A 769 15.39 15.21 15.28
N GLU A 770 15.46 14.55 14.13
CA GLU A 770 15.26 15.11 12.80
C GLU A 770 14.42 14.15 11.95
N ASP A 771 13.65 14.69 11.00
CA ASP A 771 12.75 13.95 10.10
C ASP A 771 13.47 12.92 9.20
N TYR A 772 14.80 13.05 9.06
CA TYR A 772 15.62 12.19 8.21
C TYR A 772 17.10 12.25 8.63
N ALA A 773 17.85 11.24 8.17
CA ALA A 773 19.31 11.27 8.10
C ALA A 773 19.76 11.52 6.66
N SER A 774 20.98 12.00 6.47
CA SER A 774 21.62 12.02 5.16
C SER A 774 22.35 10.69 4.89
N LEU A 775 22.53 10.33 3.63
CA LEU A 775 23.41 9.19 3.29
C LEU A 775 24.85 9.41 3.78
N SER A 776 25.31 10.67 3.85
CA SER A 776 26.60 10.96 4.47
C SER A 776 26.61 10.59 5.95
N ASP A 777 25.53 10.73 6.71
CA ASP A 777 25.51 10.30 8.12
C ASP A 777 25.71 8.78 8.23
N PHE A 778 25.02 8.00 7.38
CA PHE A 778 25.22 6.54 7.27
C PHE A 778 26.62 6.13 6.82
N ARG A 779 27.24 6.92 5.93
CA ARG A 779 28.58 6.63 5.39
C ARG A 779 29.71 7.28 6.20
N SER A 780 29.39 8.05 7.24
CA SER A 780 30.36 8.79 8.06
C SER A 780 30.33 8.45 9.54
N SER A 781 29.39 7.62 10.01
CA SER A 781 29.46 7.04 11.35
C SER A 781 30.88 6.51 11.54
N ASP A 782 31.60 7.02 12.55
CA ASP A 782 33.06 7.02 12.73
C ASP A 782 33.70 5.62 12.88
N PHE A 783 33.27 4.66 12.07
CA PHE A 783 33.38 3.25 12.33
C PHE A 783 33.99 2.47 11.13
N TYR A 784 33.82 2.95 9.89
CA TYR A 784 34.38 2.30 8.70
C TYR A 784 35.41 3.17 7.96
N ALA A 785 36.65 2.71 7.88
CA ALA A 785 37.76 3.49 7.33
C ALA A 785 37.97 3.31 5.82
N SER A 786 37.55 2.18 5.25
CA SER A 786 37.75 1.93 3.83
C SER A 786 36.89 2.85 2.96
N SER A 787 37.50 3.32 1.87
CA SER A 787 36.84 4.08 0.80
C SER A 787 36.82 3.31 -0.53
N ALA A 788 37.08 1.99 -0.47
CA ALA A 788 37.13 1.14 -1.64
C ALA A 788 35.75 1.06 -2.30
N THR A 789 35.73 1.09 -3.64
CA THR A 789 34.50 0.95 -4.44
C THR A 789 34.11 -0.52 -4.66
N GLY A 790 34.81 -1.46 -4.02
CA GLY A 790 34.51 -2.87 -4.10
C GLY A 790 35.30 -3.69 -3.10
N TYR A 791 34.69 -4.81 -2.68
CA TYR A 791 35.30 -5.77 -1.78
C TYR A 791 35.58 -7.09 -2.46
N SER A 792 36.42 -7.89 -1.80
CA SER A 792 36.55 -9.30 -2.12
C SER A 792 36.51 -10.14 -0.86
N GLY A 793 36.05 -11.38 -0.98
CA GLY A 793 35.76 -12.19 0.20
C GLY A 793 35.36 -13.62 -0.10
N PHE A 794 34.66 -14.22 0.87
CA PHE A 794 34.27 -15.63 0.84
C PHE A 794 32.83 -15.81 1.31
N PHE A 795 32.15 -16.78 0.70
CA PHE A 795 30.85 -17.29 1.11
C PHE A 795 31.01 -18.73 1.60
N SER A 796 30.17 -19.15 2.54
CA SER A 796 30.14 -20.49 3.13
C SER A 796 28.73 -20.85 3.57
N GLY A 797 28.43 -22.14 3.66
CA GLY A 797 27.14 -22.64 4.13
C GLY A 797 26.96 -24.13 3.88
N ILE A 798 25.80 -24.64 4.29
CA ILE A 798 25.36 -26.02 4.05
C ILE A 798 24.18 -25.99 3.09
N LEU A 799 24.31 -26.66 1.94
CA LEU A 799 23.25 -26.84 0.96
C LEU A 799 22.50 -28.13 1.27
N GLU A 800 21.22 -27.98 1.56
CA GLU A 800 20.28 -29.06 1.85
C GLU A 800 19.48 -29.42 0.61
N PHE A 801 19.45 -30.71 0.27
CA PHE A 801 18.64 -31.24 -0.82
C PHE A 801 17.34 -31.82 -0.26
N ASP A 802 16.23 -31.44 -0.87
CA ASP A 802 14.92 -31.98 -0.56
C ASP A 802 14.85 -33.47 -0.92
N VAL A 803 14.34 -34.29 0.01
CA VAL A 803 14.20 -35.74 -0.20
C VAL A 803 12.72 -36.09 -0.10
N SER A 804 12.04 -36.18 -1.24
CA SER A 804 10.58 -36.30 -1.26
C SER A 804 10.01 -37.36 -0.31
N GLY A 805 9.04 -36.92 0.51
CA GLY A 805 8.34 -37.74 1.49
C GLY A 805 9.20 -38.30 2.63
N SER A 806 10.43 -37.83 2.78
CA SER A 806 11.38 -38.16 3.86
C SER A 806 11.90 -36.86 4.48
N GLY A 807 12.44 -36.89 5.70
CA GLY A 807 13.06 -35.70 6.29
C GLY A 807 14.25 -35.20 5.47
N ASN A 808 14.48 -33.87 5.44
CA ASN A 808 15.52 -33.24 4.63
C ASN A 808 16.87 -33.27 5.34
N SER A 809 17.59 -34.34 5.07
CA SER A 809 18.80 -34.73 5.79
C SER A 809 19.97 -35.11 4.87
N GLN A 810 19.84 -34.88 3.56
CA GLN A 810 20.94 -35.07 2.59
C GLN A 810 21.56 -33.72 2.25
N LEU A 811 22.84 -33.56 2.60
CA LEU A 811 23.48 -32.24 2.69
C LEU A 811 24.80 -32.21 1.92
N SER A 812 25.25 -31.01 1.56
CA SER A 812 26.57 -30.75 0.99
C SER A 812 27.14 -29.44 1.49
N SER A 813 28.46 -29.31 1.42
CA SER A 813 29.12 -28.00 1.64
C SER A 813 28.92 -27.16 0.40
N ILE A 814 28.64 -25.86 0.57
CA ILE A 814 28.64 -24.88 -0.50
C ILE A 814 29.45 -23.66 -0.06
N ARG A 815 30.57 -23.40 -0.76
CA ARG A 815 31.49 -22.34 -0.34
C ARG A 815 32.35 -21.79 -1.47
N SER A 816 32.82 -20.56 -1.32
CA SER A 816 33.88 -20.01 -2.15
C SER A 816 35.18 -20.78 -1.92
N SER A 817 35.90 -21.08 -3.00
CA SER A 817 37.17 -21.81 -2.95
C SER A 817 38.35 -20.84 -3.07
N SER A 818 39.29 -21.08 -3.99
CA SER A 818 40.45 -20.20 -4.19
C SER A 818 40.12 -18.89 -4.90
N THR A 819 38.94 -18.80 -5.53
CA THR A 819 38.48 -17.58 -6.20
C THR A 819 37.60 -16.80 -5.23
N LEU A 820 37.99 -15.57 -4.92
CA LEU A 820 37.23 -14.69 -4.04
C LEU A 820 35.91 -14.27 -4.70
N ALA A 821 34.86 -14.16 -3.89
CA ALA A 821 33.67 -13.42 -4.26
C ALA A 821 34.02 -11.93 -4.42
N THR A 822 33.35 -11.22 -5.31
CA THR A 822 33.59 -9.78 -5.57
C THR A 822 32.33 -8.98 -5.33
N PHE A 823 32.46 -7.84 -4.65
CA PHE A 823 31.38 -6.90 -4.34
C PHE A 823 31.70 -5.59 -5.06
N THR A 824 30.73 -4.98 -5.72
CA THR A 824 30.87 -3.71 -6.43
C THR A 824 29.79 -2.76 -5.95
N PHE A 825 30.19 -1.62 -5.41
CA PHE A 825 29.28 -0.63 -4.84
C PHE A 825 29.09 0.55 -5.80
N ASP A 826 27.86 0.88 -6.16
CA ASP A 826 27.53 2.13 -6.85
C ASP A 826 26.98 3.16 -5.86
N THR A 827 27.87 4.02 -5.35
CA THR A 827 27.49 5.12 -4.46
C THR A 827 26.58 6.19 -5.09
N THR A 828 26.43 6.21 -6.42
CA THR A 828 25.60 7.18 -7.16
C THR A 828 24.14 6.76 -7.16
N ASN A 829 23.88 5.48 -7.42
CA ASN A 829 22.54 4.92 -7.46
C ASN A 829 22.15 4.18 -6.17
N ASP A 830 23.12 3.94 -5.29
CA ASP A 830 23.01 3.18 -4.04
C ASP A 830 22.74 1.68 -4.28
N ASP A 831 23.35 1.13 -5.34
CA ASP A 831 23.22 -0.27 -5.77
C ASP A 831 24.45 -1.11 -5.39
N LEU A 832 24.27 -2.42 -5.31
CA LEU A 832 25.29 -3.42 -5.04
C LEU A 832 25.22 -4.58 -6.02
N GLN A 833 26.38 -4.98 -6.54
CA GLN A 833 26.53 -6.23 -7.28
C GLN A 833 27.52 -7.15 -6.59
N VAL A 834 27.14 -8.41 -6.38
CA VAL A 834 28.02 -9.44 -5.84
C VAL A 834 28.08 -10.63 -6.80
N VAL A 835 29.29 -11.13 -7.04
CA VAL A 835 29.52 -12.37 -7.79
C VAL A 835 30.30 -13.33 -6.91
N ALA A 836 29.68 -14.45 -6.54
CA ALA A 836 30.23 -15.45 -5.64
C ALA A 836 30.41 -16.79 -6.36
N PRO A 837 31.63 -17.15 -6.78
CA PRO A 837 31.94 -18.48 -7.29
C PRO A 837 31.88 -19.51 -6.15
N MET A 838 30.99 -20.49 -6.27
CA MET A 838 30.73 -21.50 -5.24
C MET A 838 31.19 -22.89 -5.70
N THR A 839 31.78 -23.63 -4.78
CA THR A 839 32.12 -25.06 -4.93
C THR A 839 31.21 -25.87 -4.03
N ILE A 840 30.53 -26.86 -4.60
CA ILE A 840 29.65 -27.79 -3.89
C ILE A 840 30.38 -29.11 -3.70
N SER A 841 30.63 -29.51 -2.45
CA SER A 841 31.33 -30.76 -2.13
C SER A 841 30.53 -31.64 -1.18
N ALA A 842 30.60 -32.95 -1.38
CA ALA A 842 29.92 -33.93 -0.53
C ALA A 842 30.38 -33.83 0.94
N ALA A 843 29.48 -34.19 1.85
CA ALA A 843 29.78 -34.36 3.27
C ALA A 843 30.89 -35.42 3.50
N PRO A 844 31.49 -35.46 4.71
CA PRO A 844 32.53 -36.45 5.02
C PRO A 844 32.07 -37.88 4.74
N SER A 845 32.84 -38.60 3.90
CA SER A 845 32.45 -39.94 3.44
C SER A 845 32.61 -40.98 4.56
N ASN A 846 31.49 -41.55 4.99
CA ASN A 846 31.42 -42.77 5.78
C ASN A 846 30.39 -43.74 5.17
N ASN A 847 30.17 -44.92 5.78
CA ASN A 847 29.25 -45.91 5.21
C ASN A 847 27.77 -45.48 5.25
N TYR A 848 27.43 -44.35 5.89
CA TYR A 848 26.09 -43.77 5.91
C TYR A 848 25.97 -42.68 4.83
N THR A 849 26.79 -41.62 4.89
CA THR A 849 26.75 -40.47 3.95
C THR A 849 27.09 -40.88 2.51
N SER A 850 27.86 -41.96 2.31
CA SER A 850 28.17 -42.47 0.97
C SER A 850 26.97 -43.01 0.20
N ASN A 851 25.82 -43.21 0.86
CA ASN A 851 24.59 -43.70 0.23
C ASN A 851 23.60 -42.56 -0.11
N TRP A 852 23.95 -41.30 0.17
CA TRP A 852 23.13 -40.15 -0.19
C TRP A 852 23.04 -40.04 -1.71
N SER A 853 21.84 -40.25 -2.25
CA SER A 853 21.58 -40.33 -3.69
C SER A 853 21.05 -39.05 -4.31
N THR A 854 20.62 -38.07 -3.51
CA THR A 854 20.11 -36.77 -3.99
C THR A 854 21.17 -35.68 -3.99
N VAL A 855 22.34 -35.95 -3.41
CA VAL A 855 23.44 -34.97 -3.32
C VAL A 855 24.19 -34.88 -4.65
N ASP A 856 24.03 -33.74 -5.31
CA ASP A 856 24.83 -33.34 -6.46
C ASP A 856 26.04 -32.50 -6.02
N THR A 857 27.18 -32.66 -6.69
CA THR A 857 28.43 -31.92 -6.41
C THR A 857 28.94 -31.26 -7.67
N GLY A 858 29.66 -30.15 -7.53
CA GLY A 858 30.09 -29.37 -8.69
C GLY A 858 30.44 -27.93 -8.33
N SER A 859 30.08 -27.01 -9.20
CA SER A 859 30.34 -25.59 -9.00
C SER A 859 29.26 -24.75 -9.64
N MET A 860 28.85 -23.69 -8.96
CA MET A 860 27.92 -22.70 -9.52
C MET A 860 28.43 -21.30 -9.20
N THR A 861 27.94 -20.30 -9.91
CA THR A 861 28.22 -18.89 -9.57
C THR A 861 26.91 -18.26 -9.14
N LEU A 862 26.85 -17.81 -7.89
CA LEU A 862 25.73 -17.02 -7.40
C LEU A 862 26.01 -15.55 -7.70
N LYS A 863 24.96 -14.81 -8.06
CA LYS A 863 25.02 -13.37 -8.24
C LYS A 863 23.95 -12.73 -7.37
N PHE A 864 24.28 -11.64 -6.71
CA PHE A 864 23.32 -10.88 -5.92
C PHE A 864 23.31 -9.44 -6.40
N GLY A 865 22.11 -8.88 -6.56
CA GLY A 865 21.87 -7.54 -7.09
C GLY A 865 22.33 -7.40 -8.53
N ASP A 866 22.00 -6.26 -9.13
CA ASP A 866 22.45 -5.89 -10.46
C ASP A 866 22.82 -4.39 -10.53
N ALA A 867 23.15 -3.89 -11.72
CA ALA A 867 23.70 -2.54 -11.90
C ALA A 867 22.63 -1.43 -11.96
N THR A 868 21.35 -1.81 -12.08
CA THR A 868 20.20 -0.91 -12.25
C THR A 868 19.02 -1.27 -11.34
N ASN A 869 19.11 -2.38 -10.58
CA ASN A 869 18.04 -2.97 -9.77
C ASN A 869 16.77 -3.30 -10.56
N ASP A 870 16.91 -3.68 -11.84
CA ASP A 870 15.77 -4.06 -12.69
C ASP A 870 15.53 -5.58 -12.69
N GLU A 871 16.58 -6.39 -12.56
CA GLU A 871 16.52 -7.87 -12.59
C GLU A 871 16.64 -8.49 -11.18
N ALA A 872 17.42 -7.88 -10.29
CA ALA A 872 17.65 -8.28 -8.91
C ALA A 872 17.90 -7.04 -8.04
N LYS A 873 17.06 -6.85 -7.01
CA LYS A 873 17.12 -5.65 -6.17
C LYS A 873 18.34 -5.66 -5.24
N SER A 874 18.84 -4.48 -4.93
CA SER A 874 19.89 -4.28 -3.92
C SER A 874 19.73 -2.95 -3.21
N ALA A 875 20.23 -2.85 -1.99
CA ALA A 875 20.28 -1.60 -1.26
C ALA A 875 21.68 -1.43 -0.66
N TYR A 876 22.40 -0.40 -1.09
CA TYR A 876 23.71 -0.02 -0.55
C TYR A 876 23.60 1.34 0.17
N ILE A 877 23.27 1.29 1.45
CA ILE A 877 23.14 2.48 2.29
C ILE A 877 24.54 2.90 2.78
N SER A 878 25.31 1.94 3.31
CA SER A 878 26.70 2.13 3.70
C SER A 878 27.52 0.85 3.47
N SER A 879 28.83 0.94 3.69
CA SER A 879 29.78 -0.18 3.62
C SER A 879 29.50 -1.34 4.58
N GLU A 880 28.53 -1.20 5.48
CA GLU A 880 28.14 -2.22 6.46
C GLU A 880 26.63 -2.39 6.59
N VAL A 881 25.85 -1.59 5.87
CA VAL A 881 24.39 -1.68 5.82
C VAL A 881 24.01 -1.85 4.36
N PHE A 882 23.96 -3.11 3.93
CA PHE A 882 23.56 -3.46 2.59
C PHE A 882 22.96 -4.85 2.50
N ALA A 883 22.14 -5.03 1.48
CA ALA A 883 21.60 -6.33 1.09
C ALA A 883 21.38 -6.40 -0.42
N ALA A 884 21.31 -7.62 -0.94
CA ALA A 884 21.05 -7.87 -2.35
C ALA A 884 20.28 -9.17 -2.56
N GLU A 885 19.24 -9.10 -3.39
CA GLU A 885 18.46 -10.24 -3.91
C GLU A 885 19.36 -11.10 -4.80
N ILE A 886 19.17 -12.43 -4.78
CA ILE A 886 19.85 -13.30 -5.72
C ILE A 886 19.28 -13.13 -7.14
N GLN A 887 20.14 -13.00 -8.14
CA GLN A 887 19.70 -12.92 -9.54
C GLN A 887 19.21 -14.29 -10.02
N ASP A 888 17.96 -14.37 -10.46
CA ASP A 888 17.38 -15.60 -11.02
C ASP A 888 17.78 -15.80 -12.49
N ASP A 889 19.04 -16.14 -12.72
CA ASP A 889 19.57 -16.56 -14.03
C ASP A 889 19.47 -18.07 -14.28
N GLY A 890 18.81 -18.78 -13.37
CA GLY A 890 18.61 -20.22 -13.38
C GLY A 890 19.89 -21.03 -13.15
N ALA A 891 20.97 -20.47 -12.58
CA ALA A 891 22.22 -21.19 -12.37
C ALA A 891 22.04 -22.56 -11.65
N GLN A 892 22.67 -23.60 -12.20
CA GLN A 892 22.69 -24.96 -11.63
C GLN A 892 24.12 -25.45 -11.34
N ILE A 893 24.24 -26.50 -10.51
CA ILE A 893 25.52 -27.04 -9.99
C ILE A 893 26.47 -27.56 -11.09
N ASP A 894 25.93 -27.94 -12.24
CA ASP A 894 26.70 -28.46 -13.39
C ASP A 894 26.85 -27.43 -14.52
N GLY A 895 26.39 -26.19 -14.30
CA GLY A 895 26.43 -25.09 -15.25
C GLY A 895 25.31 -25.07 -16.28
N THR A 896 24.29 -25.93 -16.17
CA THR A 896 23.03 -25.76 -16.93
C THR A 896 22.15 -24.67 -16.33
N SER A 897 21.00 -24.40 -16.95
CA SER A 897 20.03 -23.41 -16.48
C SER A 897 18.68 -24.07 -16.18
N GLY A 898 18.17 -23.84 -14.97
CA GLY A 898 16.82 -24.23 -14.52
C GLY A 898 15.70 -23.35 -15.09
N GLY A 899 16.05 -22.32 -15.88
CA GLY A 899 15.09 -21.34 -16.41
C GLY A 899 14.67 -20.28 -15.38
N SER A 900 13.59 -19.55 -15.69
CA SER A 900 13.06 -18.47 -14.86
C SER A 900 12.17 -18.97 -13.72
N ASN A 901 12.04 -18.13 -12.70
CA ASN A 901 11.43 -18.39 -11.39
C ASN A 901 12.06 -19.59 -10.66
N ASN A 902 13.35 -19.87 -10.91
CA ASN A 902 13.99 -21.08 -10.41
C ASN A 902 14.72 -20.86 -9.08
N LEU A 903 15.45 -19.75 -8.96
CA LEU A 903 16.32 -19.41 -7.86
C LEU A 903 15.77 -18.19 -7.10
N ALA A 904 15.77 -18.25 -5.78
CA ALA A 904 15.36 -17.17 -4.88
C ALA A 904 16.31 -17.14 -3.67
N GLY A 905 16.50 -15.98 -3.05
CA GLY A 905 17.52 -15.83 -2.03
C GLY A 905 17.95 -14.38 -1.83
N VAL A 906 18.75 -14.18 -0.81
CA VAL A 906 19.22 -12.85 -0.41
C VAL A 906 20.57 -12.98 0.29
N MET A 907 21.35 -11.90 0.27
CA MET A 907 22.45 -11.68 1.20
C MET A 907 22.23 -10.35 1.93
N VAL A 908 22.65 -10.29 3.19
CA VAL A 908 22.53 -9.10 4.04
C VAL A 908 23.74 -9.00 4.97
N SER A 909 24.23 -7.79 5.21
CA SER A 909 25.29 -7.52 6.19
C SER A 909 24.73 -7.57 7.62
N TYR A 910 25.48 -8.13 8.56
CA TYR A 910 25.02 -8.29 9.94
C TYR A 910 24.72 -6.94 10.61
N ASN A 911 25.55 -5.94 10.36
CA ASN A 911 25.41 -4.57 10.88
C ASN A 911 24.18 -3.82 10.32
N THR A 912 23.40 -4.44 9.42
CA THR A 912 22.04 -3.97 9.08
C THR A 912 21.11 -4.02 10.28
N LEU A 913 21.29 -4.98 11.20
CA LEU A 913 20.52 -5.04 12.44
C LEU A 913 20.81 -3.78 13.27
N ASP A 914 19.76 -3.12 13.75
CA ASP A 914 19.89 -2.02 14.71
C ASP A 914 20.00 -2.55 16.14
N LYS A 915 19.44 -3.74 16.39
CA LYS A 915 19.66 -4.53 17.60
C LYS A 915 20.06 -5.95 17.22
N GLU A 916 21.30 -6.30 17.53
CA GLU A 916 21.86 -7.62 17.30
C GLU A 916 21.10 -8.71 18.05
N ASP A 917 21.22 -9.94 17.56
CA ASP A 917 20.72 -11.15 18.21
C ASP A 917 21.73 -11.67 19.23
N THR A 918 21.31 -11.74 20.49
CA THR A 918 22.09 -12.12 21.68
C THR A 918 22.10 -13.64 21.94
N ASP A 919 21.22 -14.41 21.28
CA ASP A 919 21.25 -15.87 21.31
C ASP A 919 22.35 -16.42 20.39
N LEU A 920 22.81 -15.65 19.39
CA LEU A 920 24.00 -16.03 18.60
C LEU A 920 25.30 -15.87 19.40
N PHE A 921 25.49 -14.73 20.07
CA PHE A 921 26.69 -14.40 20.85
C PHE A 921 26.36 -14.15 22.34
N HIS A 922 26.78 -15.05 23.24
CA HIS A 922 26.42 -14.97 24.66
C HIS A 922 27.44 -14.18 25.49
N THR A 923 26.94 -13.35 26.40
CA THR A 923 27.77 -12.66 27.39
C THR A 923 28.45 -13.66 28.35
N GLY A 924 29.78 -13.77 28.28
CA GLY A 924 30.56 -14.74 29.09
C GLY A 924 30.70 -16.14 28.45
N GLY A 925 30.30 -16.27 27.19
CA GLY A 925 30.59 -17.39 26.31
C GLY A 925 31.57 -16.97 25.20
N ASN A 926 31.12 -17.08 23.95
CA ASN A 926 31.90 -16.73 22.76
C ASN A 926 31.80 -15.23 22.47
N ASP A 927 32.92 -14.63 22.11
CA ASP A 927 33.01 -13.21 21.74
C ASP A 927 32.23 -12.92 20.45
N SER A 928 31.70 -11.70 20.34
CA SER A 928 31.07 -11.22 19.12
C SER A 928 32.09 -11.06 17.99
N MET A 929 31.62 -11.05 16.76
CA MET A 929 32.47 -10.68 15.62
C MET A 929 33.07 -9.29 15.86
N PRO A 930 34.37 -9.08 15.56
CA PRO A 930 34.98 -7.78 15.77
C PRO A 930 34.35 -6.74 14.86
N ASP A 931 34.26 -5.53 15.38
CA ASP A 931 33.89 -4.35 14.63
C ASP A 931 35.12 -3.92 13.82
N THR A 932 35.08 -4.08 12.49
CA THR A 932 36.22 -3.90 11.59
C THR A 932 36.13 -2.67 10.69
N ALA A 933 37.27 -2.07 10.33
CA ALA A 933 37.38 -0.84 9.57
C ALA A 933 37.49 -1.04 8.04
N TYR A 934 37.93 -2.22 7.57
CA TYR A 934 38.17 -2.53 6.15
C TYR A 934 37.44 -3.76 5.64
N SER A 935 36.73 -4.48 6.50
CA SER A 935 35.97 -5.66 6.16
C SER A 935 34.67 -5.73 6.94
N THR A 936 33.76 -6.59 6.51
CA THR A 936 32.47 -6.80 7.14
C THR A 936 31.99 -8.21 6.83
N TRP A 937 30.88 -8.61 7.43
CA TRP A 937 30.34 -9.97 7.32
C TRP A 937 28.82 -9.95 7.39
N GLY A 938 28.22 -11.09 7.09
CA GLY A 938 26.78 -11.25 7.24
C GLY A 938 26.29 -12.62 6.85
N PHE A 939 24.98 -12.68 6.61
CA PHE A 939 24.28 -13.89 6.25
C PHE A 939 23.78 -13.86 4.81
N TRP A 940 23.62 -15.03 4.22
CA TRP A 940 23.00 -15.25 2.93
C TRP A 940 22.15 -16.52 2.95
N ALA A 941 21.20 -16.59 2.05
CA ALA A 941 20.37 -17.76 1.84
C ALA A 941 20.04 -17.90 0.36
N MET A 942 19.76 -19.14 -0.03
CA MET A 942 19.25 -19.46 -1.36
C MET A 942 18.25 -20.59 -1.28
N SER A 943 17.35 -20.62 -2.23
CA SER A 943 16.41 -21.70 -2.46
C SER A 943 16.20 -21.87 -3.95
N ALA A 944 16.21 -23.10 -4.42
CA ALA A 944 15.98 -23.45 -5.81
C ALA A 944 14.85 -24.47 -5.91
N VAL A 945 14.00 -24.35 -6.94
CA VAL A 945 13.04 -25.42 -7.30
C VAL A 945 13.72 -26.53 -8.09
N ASP A 946 14.81 -26.22 -8.77
CA ASP A 946 15.68 -27.19 -9.42
C ASP A 946 17.13 -26.69 -9.51
N VAL A 947 18.04 -27.40 -8.85
CA VAL A 947 19.47 -27.01 -8.76
C VAL A 947 20.41 -27.96 -9.51
N SER A 948 19.90 -29.00 -10.16
CA SER A 948 20.70 -30.00 -10.87
C SER A 948 20.08 -30.45 -12.19
N SER A 949 20.89 -31.04 -13.08
CA SER A 949 20.40 -31.57 -14.38
C SER A 949 19.74 -32.94 -14.29
N ASN A 950 19.53 -33.45 -13.08
CA ASN A 950 18.83 -34.71 -12.88
C ASN A 950 17.38 -34.60 -13.38
N SER A 951 16.82 -35.69 -13.92
CA SER A 951 15.46 -35.66 -14.44
C SER A 951 14.45 -35.53 -13.29
N GLY A 952 13.88 -34.34 -13.09
CA GLY A 952 12.94 -34.03 -12.02
C GLY A 952 13.09 -32.57 -11.58
N THR A 953 12.34 -32.16 -10.55
CA THR A 953 12.61 -30.93 -9.79
C THR A 953 13.38 -31.32 -8.55
N GLN A 954 14.66 -30.94 -8.44
CA GLN A 954 15.43 -31.17 -7.22
C GLN A 954 15.49 -29.86 -6.42
N ASN A 955 14.57 -29.70 -5.47
CA ASN A 955 14.59 -28.57 -4.56
C ASN A 955 15.84 -28.65 -3.68
N ALA A 956 16.45 -27.48 -3.43
CA ALA A 956 17.56 -27.37 -2.49
C ALA A 956 17.59 -25.97 -1.86
N SER A 957 18.14 -25.86 -0.65
CA SER A 957 18.22 -24.57 0.05
C SER A 957 19.44 -24.45 0.96
N VAL A 958 19.85 -23.20 1.19
CA VAL A 958 20.82 -22.78 2.20
C VAL A 958 20.12 -21.79 3.11
N HIS A 959 20.14 -22.05 4.41
CA HIS A 959 19.63 -21.15 5.43
C HIS A 959 20.77 -20.62 6.28
N LEU A 960 20.81 -19.30 6.50
CA LEU A 960 21.86 -18.61 7.27
C LEU A 960 23.28 -19.01 6.87
N GLY A 961 23.54 -19.21 5.57
CA GLY A 961 24.90 -19.25 5.06
C GLY A 961 25.63 -17.97 5.47
N THR A 962 26.94 -18.04 5.67
CA THR A 962 27.73 -16.89 6.13
C THR A 962 28.66 -16.38 5.05
N TRP A 963 28.97 -15.08 5.08
CA TRP A 963 29.96 -14.48 4.20
C TRP A 963 30.81 -13.46 4.94
N VAL A 964 32.02 -13.23 4.43
CA VAL A 964 32.96 -12.20 4.90
C VAL A 964 33.61 -11.54 3.68
N GLY A 965 33.78 -10.22 3.69
CA GLY A 965 34.43 -9.50 2.60
C GLY A 965 34.93 -8.12 3.00
N GLY A 966 35.97 -7.64 2.33
CA GLY A 966 36.56 -6.33 2.60
C GLY A 966 37.50 -5.84 1.51
N GLU A 967 38.13 -4.69 1.78
CA GLU A 967 39.24 -4.14 1.00
C GLU A 967 40.47 -5.03 1.17
N VAL A 968 40.75 -5.88 0.18
CA VAL A 968 41.90 -6.77 0.21
C VAL A 968 43.19 -5.98 0.04
N VAL A 969 44.16 -6.24 0.92
CA VAL A 969 45.47 -5.58 0.91
C VAL A 969 46.18 -5.80 -0.43
N ASP A 970 46.78 -4.73 -0.97
CA ASP A 970 47.64 -4.82 -2.15
C ASP A 970 48.89 -5.67 -1.84
N GLN A 971 49.32 -6.49 -2.80
CA GLN A 971 50.49 -7.36 -2.66
C GLN A 971 51.75 -6.63 -2.18
N SER A 972 51.91 -5.36 -2.56
CA SER A 972 53.07 -4.53 -2.21
C SER A 972 53.06 -4.02 -0.77
N GLU A 973 51.90 -4.02 -0.12
CA GLU A 973 51.71 -3.58 1.27
C GLU A 973 51.81 -4.75 2.28
N ILE A 974 51.95 -5.99 1.79
CA ILE A 974 52.19 -7.15 2.67
C ILE A 974 53.58 -7.04 3.32
N PRO A 975 53.68 -7.09 4.67
CA PRO A 975 54.96 -6.95 5.35
C PRO A 975 55.96 -8.05 4.96
N THR A 976 57.24 -7.68 4.91
CA THR A 976 58.34 -8.61 4.55
C THR A 976 59.12 -9.14 5.76
N SER A 977 58.76 -8.68 6.97
CA SER A 977 59.33 -9.12 8.25
C SER A 977 58.44 -8.71 9.43
N GLY A 978 58.54 -9.42 10.55
CA GLY A 978 57.82 -9.09 11.78
C GLY A 978 56.73 -10.09 12.11
N SER A 979 55.89 -9.76 13.09
CA SER A 979 54.75 -10.58 13.49
C SER A 979 53.57 -9.71 13.93
N ALA A 980 52.35 -10.21 13.75
CA ALA A 980 51.11 -9.61 14.22
C ALA A 980 50.27 -10.66 14.97
N SER A 981 49.40 -10.18 15.85
CA SER A 981 48.39 -10.98 16.54
C SER A 981 47.07 -10.27 16.45
N MET A 982 46.01 -11.03 16.13
CA MET A 982 44.65 -10.54 15.94
C MET A 982 43.69 -11.43 16.72
N SER A 983 42.51 -10.92 17.04
CA SER A 983 41.44 -11.69 17.70
C SER A 983 40.09 -11.39 17.09
N GLY A 984 39.15 -12.32 17.25
CA GLY A 984 37.79 -12.15 16.78
C GLY A 984 37.02 -13.43 16.97
N ALA A 985 36.07 -13.69 16.07
CA ALA A 985 35.16 -14.81 16.18
C ALA A 985 34.95 -15.53 14.85
N ALA A 986 34.22 -16.64 14.93
CA ALA A 986 33.75 -17.40 13.79
C ALA A 986 32.27 -17.73 13.98
N VAL A 987 31.56 -17.84 12.86
CA VAL A 987 30.15 -18.25 12.80
C VAL A 987 30.04 -19.37 11.78
N MET A 988 29.39 -20.48 12.14
CA MET A 988 29.30 -21.67 11.31
C MET A 988 27.90 -22.29 11.35
N ASN A 989 27.42 -22.73 10.20
CA ASN A 989 26.29 -23.65 10.13
C ASN A 989 26.79 -25.06 10.43
N VAL A 990 26.06 -25.78 11.26
CA VAL A 990 26.38 -27.14 11.71
C VAL A 990 25.33 -28.11 11.20
N ALA A 991 25.78 -29.29 10.80
CA ALA A 991 24.95 -30.48 10.64
C ALA A 991 25.64 -31.69 11.28
N TYR A 992 24.94 -32.43 12.14
CA TYR A 992 25.51 -33.63 12.74
C TYR A 992 24.47 -34.72 13.01
N ARG A 993 24.97 -35.96 13.08
CA ARG A 993 24.19 -37.16 13.40
C ARG A 993 24.93 -37.95 14.48
N TYR A 994 24.28 -38.22 15.61
CA TYR A 994 24.93 -38.76 16.81
C TYR A 994 24.24 -40.00 17.38
N ASP A 995 25.01 -41.06 17.63
CA ASP A 995 24.59 -42.32 18.26
C ASP A 995 23.42 -43.05 17.55
N GLN A 996 23.29 -42.85 16.23
CA GLN A 996 22.17 -43.39 15.46
C GLN A 996 22.51 -44.66 14.67
N THR A 997 21.50 -45.52 14.43
CA THR A 997 21.64 -46.79 13.69
C THR A 997 20.90 -46.81 12.35
N GLY A 998 21.32 -47.72 11.46
CA GLY A 998 20.65 -48.01 10.20
C GLY A 998 20.55 -46.79 9.29
N THR A 999 19.33 -46.56 8.80
CA THR A 999 18.98 -45.44 7.93
C THR A 999 18.25 -44.32 8.67
N ASN A 1000 18.25 -44.29 10.01
CA ASN A 1000 17.67 -43.17 10.75
C ASN A 1000 18.42 -41.90 10.34
N TYR A 1001 17.69 -40.90 9.82
CA TYR A 1001 18.31 -39.70 9.29
C TYR A 1001 18.72 -38.76 10.40
N ASP A 1002 17.86 -38.50 11.39
CA ASP A 1002 18.10 -37.70 12.62
C ASP A 1002 19.34 -36.80 12.57
N VAL A 1003 19.32 -35.86 11.61
CA VAL A 1003 20.37 -34.86 11.41
C VAL A 1003 19.93 -33.59 12.10
N HIS A 1004 20.70 -33.19 13.10
CA HIS A 1004 20.51 -31.92 13.80
C HIS A 1004 21.26 -30.80 13.08
N LYS A 1005 20.64 -29.63 13.00
CA LYS A 1005 21.11 -28.44 12.27
C LYS A 1005 20.90 -27.19 13.12
N TYR A 1006 21.91 -26.33 13.17
CA TYR A 1006 21.87 -25.03 13.84
C TYR A 1006 23.06 -24.15 13.42
N THR A 1007 23.06 -22.90 13.86
CA THR A 1007 24.20 -21.98 13.75
C THR A 1007 24.94 -21.91 15.09
N THR A 1008 26.26 -21.99 15.06
CA THR A 1008 27.13 -21.91 16.24
C THR A 1008 28.27 -20.92 16.01
N THR A 1009 29.05 -20.67 17.05
CA THR A 1009 30.17 -19.72 17.03
C THR A 1009 31.45 -20.31 17.63
N ALA A 1010 32.57 -19.61 17.46
CA ALA A 1010 33.85 -19.89 18.13
C ALA A 1010 34.66 -18.62 18.32
N ASP A 1011 35.51 -18.59 19.35
CA ASP A 1011 36.52 -17.53 19.48
C ASP A 1011 37.73 -17.85 18.61
N VAL A 1012 38.33 -16.82 18.04
CA VAL A 1012 39.47 -16.96 17.13
C VAL A 1012 40.61 -16.06 17.60
N SER A 1013 41.78 -16.66 17.76
CA SER A 1013 43.04 -15.92 17.93
C SER A 1013 44.01 -16.25 16.79
N ALA A 1014 44.57 -15.21 16.18
CA ALA A 1014 45.44 -15.35 15.03
C ALA A 1014 46.85 -14.86 15.35
N THR A 1015 47.84 -15.53 14.76
CA THR A 1015 49.21 -15.04 14.70
C THR A 1015 49.72 -15.08 13.27
N PHE A 1016 50.32 -13.99 12.82
CA PHE A 1016 50.96 -13.88 11.51
C PHE A 1016 52.45 -13.59 11.70
N ASN A 1017 53.30 -14.31 10.96
CA ASN A 1017 54.75 -14.14 10.96
C ASN A 1017 55.22 -13.88 9.53
N TRP A 1018 55.67 -12.65 9.29
CA TRP A 1018 56.00 -12.13 7.96
C TRP A 1018 57.45 -12.44 7.58
N GLY A 1019 57.67 -12.74 6.30
CA GLY A 1019 58.98 -13.05 5.75
C GLY A 1019 59.14 -12.59 4.30
N SER A 1020 60.38 -12.59 3.81
CA SER A 1020 60.71 -12.06 2.47
C SER A 1020 60.14 -12.87 1.30
N SER A 1021 59.62 -14.08 1.56
CA SER A 1021 59.09 -15.00 0.54
C SER A 1021 57.63 -15.42 0.80
N GLY A 1022 56.93 -14.69 1.68
CA GLY A 1022 55.59 -15.03 2.18
C GLY A 1022 55.54 -15.01 3.70
N TYR A 1023 54.44 -15.51 4.25
CA TYR A 1023 54.18 -15.52 5.69
C TYR A 1023 53.60 -16.86 6.14
N SER A 1024 53.70 -17.10 7.44
CA SER A 1024 53.13 -18.26 8.11
C SER A 1024 52.46 -17.83 9.40
N GLY A 1025 51.55 -18.64 9.91
CA GLY A 1025 50.78 -18.25 11.09
C GLY A 1025 50.04 -19.41 11.73
N THR A 1026 49.24 -19.08 12.71
CA THR A 1026 48.32 -20.03 13.35
C THR A 1026 47.03 -19.30 13.70
N LEU A 1027 45.91 -19.90 13.29
CA LEU A 1027 44.57 -19.57 13.79
C LEU A 1027 44.21 -20.60 14.85
N ALA A 1028 44.00 -20.17 16.08
CA ALA A 1028 43.55 -21.00 17.18
C ALA A 1028 42.08 -20.70 17.47
N PHE A 1029 41.25 -21.73 17.35
CA PHE A 1029 39.82 -21.69 17.62
C PHE A 1029 39.57 -22.26 19.03
N THR A 1030 38.81 -21.55 19.85
CA THR A 1030 38.43 -21.98 21.20
C THR A 1030 36.92 -21.84 21.40
N ASN A 1031 36.38 -22.55 22.40
CA ASN A 1031 34.93 -22.59 22.67
C ASN A 1031 34.10 -23.00 21.43
N PHE A 1032 34.68 -23.82 20.55
CA PHE A 1032 34.01 -24.27 19.34
C PHE A 1032 33.00 -25.37 19.69
N ASP A 1033 31.71 -25.02 19.58
CA ASP A 1033 30.55 -25.92 19.75
C ASP A 1033 30.73 -26.93 20.91
N ASP A 1034 31.15 -26.41 22.06
CA ASP A 1034 31.79 -27.20 23.11
C ASP A 1034 30.85 -28.15 23.84
N LYS A 1035 29.54 -27.93 23.69
CA LYS A 1035 28.46 -28.78 24.24
C LYS A 1035 28.01 -29.86 23.27
N ASN A 1036 28.40 -29.80 21.99
CA ASN A 1036 28.05 -30.84 21.05
C ASN A 1036 28.72 -32.18 21.45
N PRO A 1037 27.96 -33.29 21.51
CA PRO A 1037 28.47 -34.56 22.02
C PRO A 1037 29.58 -35.15 21.12
N ILE A 1038 29.58 -34.87 19.82
CA ILE A 1038 30.62 -35.33 18.88
C ILE A 1038 31.90 -34.52 19.08
N VAL A 1039 31.81 -33.20 19.06
CA VAL A 1039 32.96 -32.29 19.17
C VAL A 1039 33.69 -32.51 20.49
N SER A 1040 32.94 -32.61 21.58
CA SER A 1040 33.46 -32.93 22.92
C SER A 1040 34.10 -34.32 22.96
N ASN A 1041 33.46 -35.35 22.38
CA ASN A 1041 34.00 -36.71 22.36
C ASN A 1041 35.25 -36.86 21.47
N ALA A 1042 35.39 -36.04 20.43
CA ALA A 1042 36.56 -36.01 19.57
C ALA A 1042 37.74 -35.24 20.19
N GLY A 1043 37.52 -34.53 21.30
CA GLY A 1043 38.52 -33.65 21.92
C GLY A 1043 38.81 -32.39 21.09
N PHE A 1044 37.83 -31.93 20.29
CA PHE A 1044 38.02 -30.92 19.26
C PHE A 1044 37.28 -29.60 19.55
N THR A 1045 36.93 -29.34 20.81
CA THR A 1045 36.32 -28.07 21.27
C THR A 1045 37.30 -26.89 21.22
N SER A 1046 38.59 -27.18 21.00
CA SER A 1046 39.63 -26.20 20.69
C SER A 1046 40.65 -26.86 19.76
N PHE A 1047 41.08 -26.13 18.73
CA PHE A 1047 42.01 -26.65 17.72
C PHE A 1047 42.83 -25.52 17.10
N SER A 1048 43.90 -25.86 16.38
CA SER A 1048 44.77 -24.89 15.73
C SER A 1048 45.03 -25.23 14.28
N VAL A 1049 44.88 -24.23 13.42
CA VAL A 1049 45.13 -24.33 11.98
C VAL A 1049 46.39 -23.55 11.65
N ALA A 1050 47.45 -24.28 11.27
CA ALA A 1050 48.66 -23.66 10.76
C ALA A 1050 48.40 -23.12 9.34
N ILE A 1051 48.70 -21.85 9.12
CA ILE A 1051 48.44 -21.15 7.85
C ILE A 1051 49.73 -20.75 7.16
N ALA A 1052 49.70 -20.69 5.83
CA ALA A 1052 50.78 -20.13 5.02
C ALA A 1052 50.21 -19.40 3.81
N GLY A 1053 50.84 -18.27 3.46
CA GLY A 1053 50.46 -17.44 2.33
C GLY A 1053 51.68 -16.83 1.63
N THR A 1054 51.52 -16.52 0.34
CA THR A 1054 52.52 -15.79 -0.45
C THR A 1054 51.97 -14.53 -1.10
N SER A 1055 50.64 -14.39 -1.08
CA SER A 1055 49.88 -13.25 -1.55
C SER A 1055 48.95 -12.74 -0.47
N ASN A 1056 48.00 -11.90 -0.81
CA ASN A 1056 46.94 -11.44 0.10
C ASN A 1056 45.96 -12.56 0.56
N THR A 1057 46.21 -13.81 0.20
CA THR A 1057 45.43 -14.98 0.61
C THR A 1057 46.31 -16.10 1.16
N TYR A 1058 45.71 -16.94 2.00
CA TYR A 1058 46.37 -18.07 2.65
C TYR A 1058 45.44 -19.26 2.82
N THR A 1059 46.02 -20.43 3.08
CA THR A 1059 45.29 -21.64 3.43
C THR A 1059 45.98 -22.38 4.56
N GLY A 1060 45.24 -23.27 5.22
CA GLY A 1060 45.76 -24.10 6.30
C GLY A 1060 44.87 -25.29 6.61
N ASN A 1061 45.45 -26.30 7.27
CA ASN A 1061 44.71 -27.45 7.82
C ASN A 1061 45.11 -27.65 9.28
N SER A 1062 44.17 -28.12 10.10
CA SER A 1062 44.48 -28.52 11.47
C SER A 1062 45.42 -29.72 11.49
N THR A 1063 46.24 -29.80 12.54
CA THR A 1063 47.15 -30.93 12.76
C THR A 1063 46.92 -31.62 14.10
N ASP A 1064 45.88 -31.18 14.83
CA ASP A 1064 45.47 -31.75 16.10
C ASP A 1064 45.08 -33.23 15.94
N SER A 1065 45.42 -34.02 16.96
CA SER A 1065 45.04 -35.43 17.01
C SER A 1065 43.64 -35.57 17.59
N LEU A 1066 42.81 -36.38 16.96
CA LEU A 1066 41.44 -36.65 17.43
C LEU A 1066 41.42 -37.83 18.40
N ASP A 1067 40.59 -37.71 19.44
CA ASP A 1067 40.36 -38.77 20.42
C ASP A 1067 39.34 -39.80 19.92
N ASN A 1068 39.19 -40.91 20.66
CA ASN A 1068 38.08 -41.87 20.51
C ASN A 1068 37.82 -42.40 19.08
N LEU A 1069 38.89 -42.53 18.28
CA LEU A 1069 38.88 -43.05 16.91
C LEU A 1069 38.11 -42.19 15.90
N TRP A 1070 37.90 -40.91 16.18
CA TRP A 1070 37.37 -39.96 15.21
C TRP A 1070 38.39 -39.68 14.09
N LEU A 1071 37.88 -39.42 12.89
CA LEU A 1071 38.65 -39.01 11.71
C LEU A 1071 38.23 -37.62 11.27
N GLY A 1072 39.10 -36.93 10.54
CA GLY A 1072 38.83 -35.62 9.95
C GLY A 1072 39.70 -34.51 10.56
N GLY A 1073 39.15 -33.30 10.66
CA GLY A 1073 39.84 -32.11 11.13
C GLY A 1073 39.20 -30.83 10.59
N ALA A 1074 39.95 -29.73 10.65
CA ALA A 1074 39.52 -28.41 10.18
C ALA A 1074 40.41 -27.89 9.06
N SER A 1075 39.87 -27.02 8.21
CA SER A 1075 40.62 -26.34 7.15
C SER A 1075 40.15 -24.92 6.98
N VAL A 1076 41.07 -24.02 6.63
CA VAL A 1076 40.79 -22.60 6.41
C VAL A 1076 41.32 -22.14 5.06
N THR A 1077 40.61 -21.19 4.47
CA THR A 1077 41.09 -20.34 3.38
C THR A 1077 40.75 -18.91 3.76
N GLY A 1078 41.70 -17.98 3.71
CA GLY A 1078 41.47 -16.60 4.15
C GLY A 1078 42.20 -15.56 3.33
N ALA A 1079 41.83 -14.31 3.56
CA ALA A 1079 42.41 -13.13 2.97
C ALA A 1079 42.85 -12.12 4.04
N LEU A 1080 43.76 -11.24 3.68
CA LEU A 1080 44.21 -10.10 4.48
C LEU A 1080 43.47 -8.84 4.00
N TYR A 1081 42.88 -8.08 4.93
CA TYR A 1081 42.16 -6.84 4.64
C TYR A 1081 42.87 -5.63 5.27
N GLY A 1082 42.74 -4.48 4.63
CA GLY A 1082 43.34 -3.23 5.08
C GLY A 1082 43.78 -2.30 3.93
N GLY A 1083 43.93 -1.00 4.26
CA GLY A 1083 44.26 0.03 3.26
C GLY A 1083 45.74 0.06 2.87
N SER A 1084 46.64 0.25 3.84
CA SER A 1084 48.10 0.33 3.62
C SER A 1084 48.92 -0.74 4.35
N SER A 1085 48.24 -1.65 5.04
CA SER A 1085 48.82 -2.79 5.74
C SER A 1085 47.73 -3.81 6.01
N PRO A 1086 48.07 -5.09 6.27
CA PRO A 1086 47.16 -6.03 6.89
C PRO A 1086 46.82 -5.53 8.30
N ASP A 1087 45.60 -5.02 8.43
CA ASP A 1087 45.02 -4.61 9.70
C ASP A 1087 44.05 -5.71 10.19
N GLU A 1088 43.37 -6.37 9.24
CA GLU A 1088 42.34 -7.38 9.53
C GLU A 1088 42.57 -8.65 8.70
N SER A 1089 41.89 -9.74 9.07
CA SER A 1089 41.84 -10.95 8.26
C SER A 1089 40.55 -11.72 8.44
N GLY A 1090 40.05 -12.32 7.37
CA GLY A 1090 38.88 -13.20 7.46
C GLY A 1090 38.84 -14.21 6.32
N GLY A 1091 38.00 -15.23 6.48
CA GLY A 1091 37.90 -16.30 5.50
C GLY A 1091 36.95 -17.43 5.86
N ASN A 1092 36.95 -18.46 5.02
CA ASN A 1092 36.20 -19.69 5.24
C ASN A 1092 36.88 -20.60 6.26
N ILE A 1093 36.08 -21.20 7.13
CA ILE A 1093 36.45 -22.30 8.03
C ILE A 1093 35.50 -23.48 7.77
N ASN A 1094 36.05 -24.68 7.69
CA ASN A 1094 35.26 -25.90 7.78
C ASN A 1094 35.81 -26.87 8.80
N VAL A 1095 34.91 -27.60 9.44
CA VAL A 1095 35.23 -28.67 10.38
C VAL A 1095 34.46 -29.92 9.98
N ASN A 1096 35.17 -31.03 9.82
CA ASN A 1096 34.59 -32.30 9.43
C ASN A 1096 35.11 -33.39 10.37
N LEU A 1097 34.24 -33.99 11.17
CA LEU A 1097 34.56 -35.09 12.07
C LEU A 1097 33.64 -36.28 11.77
N TYR A 1098 34.18 -37.49 11.64
CA TYR A 1098 33.35 -38.65 11.32
C TYR A 1098 33.94 -39.97 11.81
N LYS A 1099 33.06 -40.95 11.97
CA LYS A 1099 33.40 -42.38 12.13
C LYS A 1099 32.90 -43.17 10.93
N SER A 1100 33.52 -44.33 10.70
CA SER A 1100 33.09 -45.27 9.65
C SER A 1100 33.11 -46.70 10.17
N GLY A 1101 31.95 -47.37 10.14
CA GLY A 1101 31.76 -48.72 10.69
C GLY A 1101 30.48 -49.38 10.17
N ASP A 1102 30.00 -50.44 10.82
CA ASP A 1102 28.73 -51.09 10.42
C ASP A 1102 27.56 -50.14 10.68
N THR A 1103 26.72 -49.89 9.67
CA THR A 1103 25.56 -48.98 9.78
C THR A 1103 24.56 -49.45 10.83
N ASN A 1104 24.52 -50.74 11.19
CA ASN A 1104 23.63 -51.24 12.23
C ASN A 1104 24.17 -51.06 13.66
N THR A 1105 25.38 -50.51 13.83
CA THR A 1105 25.98 -50.23 15.14
C THR A 1105 25.82 -48.75 15.47
N ALA A 1106 25.22 -48.45 16.62
CA ALA A 1106 25.01 -47.08 17.09
C ALA A 1106 26.37 -46.37 17.24
N GLY A 1107 26.45 -45.12 16.79
CA GLY A 1107 27.66 -44.32 16.88
C GLY A 1107 28.76 -44.67 15.87
N ALA A 1108 28.61 -45.74 15.09
CA ALA A 1108 29.68 -46.23 14.21
C ALA A 1108 29.83 -45.44 12.91
N ASN A 1109 28.82 -44.64 12.55
CA ASN A 1109 28.79 -43.81 11.34
C ASN A 1109 28.29 -42.39 11.65
N ASP A 1110 28.56 -41.92 12.87
CA ASP A 1110 28.30 -40.54 13.24
C ASP A 1110 29.18 -39.59 12.42
N PHE A 1111 28.64 -38.40 12.18
CA PHE A 1111 29.37 -37.32 11.53
C PHE A 1111 28.98 -35.98 12.14
N TYR A 1112 29.91 -35.05 12.03
CA TYR A 1112 29.75 -33.64 12.34
C TYR A 1112 30.39 -32.85 11.21
N MET A 1113 29.64 -31.91 10.67
CA MET A 1113 30.04 -31.03 9.59
C MET A 1113 29.70 -29.60 9.99
N ALA A 1114 30.68 -28.71 9.91
CA ALA A 1114 30.47 -27.29 10.08
C ALA A 1114 31.12 -26.52 8.93
N GLU A 1115 30.37 -25.59 8.34
CA GLU A 1115 30.84 -24.67 7.29
C GLU A 1115 30.53 -23.24 7.73
N GLY A 1116 31.51 -22.35 7.65
CA GLY A 1116 31.32 -20.97 8.09
C GLY A 1116 32.46 -20.04 7.72
N ILE A 1117 32.49 -18.89 8.39
CA ILE A 1117 33.50 -17.85 8.22
C ILE A 1117 34.11 -17.46 9.57
N TYR A 1118 35.29 -16.85 9.53
CA TYR A 1118 35.90 -16.15 10.66
C TYR A 1118 36.33 -14.74 10.25
N LEU A 1119 36.42 -13.86 11.23
CA LEU A 1119 36.94 -12.51 11.09
C LEU A 1119 37.76 -12.14 12.34
N VAL A 1120 38.94 -11.56 12.13
CA VAL A 1120 39.88 -11.14 13.18
C VAL A 1120 40.47 -9.77 12.85
N ASP A 1121 40.73 -8.98 13.90
CA ASP A 1121 41.41 -7.67 13.89
C ASP A 1121 42.51 -7.63 14.97
#